data_AF-D4ZM44-F1
#
_entry.id   AF-D4ZM44-F1
#
_cell.length_a   1.000
_cell.length_b   1.000
_cell.length_c   1.000
_cell.angle_alpha   90.00
_cell.angle_beta   90.00
_cell.angle_gamma   90.00
#
_symmetry.space_group_name_H-M   'P 1'
#
loop_
_entity.id
_entity.type
_entity.pdbx_description
1 polymer ?
#
loop_
_entity_poly.entity_id
_entity_poly.type
_entity_poly.pdbx_seq_one_letter_code
_entity_poly.pdbx_strand_id
1 'polypeptide(L)'
;MSNRESDMKSVYKSFIVFLWSFFMVACSGGGDIADPLDPDPAPGEETVLISLSISNANISALTPASVSATVTSSATGLMSGVLVTFTLSDPTLGSFTPGTGTALTNSDGVATIELATSNVQGAGNVEASVANTVSGPVSIGFNMAGDGGEAGGGALVVLTLTDVAGNATDTISTTKPGKLVATVSGTSKPVIVTFTSIKGEIPVDAAVTVDGVAIVDIYAGTDLGAGKVVASLETGEEGEAIVVVGATNVFMGSGDPFAVGIASISTTQLSAGGTATISVKLQDGDGNPFTQPVEVNFTSTCASFPTPQAILSNPVTAVNGLASSTYLAQGCSGDDQINVTANAGGLSLSASTSINILPASIGSIVFESVAPSKIGLLGTGLPESSTVVFKVLDTNALPVSNQLVDFKLNTSVGGITFDPLTATTNDQGLVQTVIRSGTVATVIRVTGTINGSDPVISSQSTELVVTTGIPDQDSFSLSASNLNPEGWNLEGTEVKITARLSDAFNNRVPNGTSVTFRTEGGDIQDSCVTVDGGCSVIWQSKSPRPIGAEVAALAVPAGDPQNFQYYDVRENYYLGQPIGGRVTVTATANGEESFADTNGNGRFDASEVVAFNGLNTAGLPFDLAEPFEDFNEDGLFNPAQGAGVGGGALEELIDFDGGGVFDLEDGVYNGVLCSVDAPHVACASEMGLSTSTYVRRSLVLVMSGSTAIASQPIITDADGAADSSANVLDLLAKSIGYVELCISDLHNQPMPSGSQILAVTSVGSVVSTTPIIWPLDNSNGARCPVIAIKGPDTPEDGVMTISVETPGNTTGMGGTITTVANITVNM
;
A
#
# COMPACT_ATOMS: atom_id res chain seq x y z
N MET A 1 29.87 11.07 4.95
CA MET A 1 30.17 11.32 3.52
C MET A 1 28.86 11.60 2.78
N SER A 2 28.88 12.10 1.54
CA SER A 2 27.71 12.53 0.71
C SER A 2 26.39 11.80 1.03
N ASN A 3 25.24 12.45 1.25
CA ASN A 3 24.62 13.67 0.67
C ASN A 3 24.54 13.68 -0.86
N ARG A 4 23.33 13.50 -1.41
CA ARG A 4 22.55 14.64 -1.96
C ARG A 4 21.07 14.29 -2.21
N GLU A 5 20.16 15.18 -1.82
CA GLU A 5 18.77 15.22 -2.33
C GLU A 5 18.69 16.10 -3.60
N SER A 6 17.54 16.05 -4.30
CA SER A 6 16.91 17.26 -4.88
C SER A 6 15.46 17.01 -5.25
N ASP A 7 14.60 18.02 -5.05
CA ASP A 7 13.16 17.86 -4.94
C ASP A 7 12.36 18.53 -6.08
N MET A 8 11.21 17.91 -6.44
CA MET A 8 9.89 18.51 -6.62
C MET A 8 9.59 19.83 -7.43
N LYS A 9 8.52 19.72 -8.25
CA LYS A 9 7.52 20.73 -8.73
C LYS A 9 7.79 21.72 -9.89
N SER A 10 6.74 21.76 -10.72
CA SER A 10 6.33 22.77 -11.72
C SER A 10 6.03 24.17 -11.13
N VAL A 11 6.07 25.24 -11.95
CA VAL A 11 5.02 26.31 -12.04
C VAL A 11 5.28 27.39 -13.13
N TYR A 12 4.22 27.65 -13.94
CA TYR A 12 3.78 28.87 -14.68
C TYR A 12 4.66 29.82 -15.55
N LYS A 13 4.14 30.01 -16.79
CA LYS A 13 3.83 31.27 -17.55
C LYS A 13 4.78 32.50 -17.58
N SER A 14 5.24 32.79 -18.81
CA SER A 14 5.08 34.03 -19.59
C SER A 14 5.21 35.43 -18.95
N PHE A 15 6.08 36.28 -19.52
CA PHE A 15 5.83 37.73 -19.68
C PHE A 15 6.51 38.31 -20.94
N ILE A 16 6.01 39.43 -21.47
CA ILE A 16 6.46 40.10 -22.71
C ILE A 16 7.16 41.43 -22.38
N VAL A 17 8.32 41.72 -22.98
CA VAL A 17 9.00 43.04 -22.88
C VAL A 17 9.71 43.44 -24.20
N PHE A 18 9.17 44.50 -24.84
CA PHE A 18 9.81 45.57 -25.62
C PHE A 18 10.66 45.36 -26.91
N LEU A 19 10.16 46.01 -27.98
CA LEU A 19 10.77 47.14 -28.72
C LEU A 19 11.86 46.91 -29.81
N TRP A 20 11.50 47.32 -31.04
CA TRP A 20 12.41 47.61 -32.18
C TRP A 20 13.04 49.01 -32.10
N SER A 21 14.25 49.23 -32.66
CA SER A 21 14.63 50.46 -33.40
C SER A 21 16.05 50.43 -34.03
N PHE A 22 16.28 51.25 -35.08
CA PHE A 22 17.56 51.57 -35.80
C PHE A 22 18.23 50.44 -36.63
N PHE A 23 19.00 50.65 -37.73
CA PHE A 23 19.45 51.81 -38.56
C PHE A 23 19.21 51.50 -40.07
N MET A 24 19.17 52.37 -41.11
CA MET A 24 19.45 53.81 -41.35
C MET A 24 20.85 54.18 -41.96
N VAL A 25 20.99 54.09 -43.31
CA VAL A 25 22.07 54.64 -44.20
C VAL A 25 21.40 54.91 -45.59
N ALA A 26 21.32 56.10 -46.21
CA ALA A 26 22.31 57.02 -46.84
C ALA A 26 22.95 56.48 -48.17
N CYS A 27 23.35 57.24 -49.21
CA CYS A 27 23.60 58.69 -49.39
C CYS A 27 23.62 59.13 -50.90
N SER A 28 23.92 60.42 -51.20
CA SER A 28 24.19 61.08 -52.52
C SER A 28 22.96 61.54 -53.33
N GLY A 29 22.87 62.72 -53.97
CA GLY A 29 23.75 63.92 -54.03
C GLY A 29 24.64 63.99 -55.30
N GLY A 30 24.90 65.15 -55.95
CA GLY A 30 24.33 66.50 -55.82
C GLY A 30 25.30 67.65 -56.24
N GLY A 31 24.84 68.68 -56.98
CA GLY A 31 25.65 69.86 -57.39
C GLY A 31 25.05 70.67 -58.57
N ASP A 32 25.53 71.89 -58.81
CA ASP A 32 25.04 72.87 -59.81
C ASP A 32 26.21 73.60 -60.52
N ILE A 33 26.05 73.93 -61.82
CA ILE A 33 26.80 74.93 -62.64
C ILE A 33 26.38 74.83 -64.12
N ALA A 34 26.35 75.97 -64.83
CA ALA A 34 26.10 76.06 -66.27
C ALA A 34 27.36 76.47 -67.07
N ASP A 35 27.42 76.06 -68.34
CA ASP A 35 28.42 76.49 -69.34
C ASP A 35 27.69 77.07 -70.57
N PRO A 36 27.97 78.33 -71.00
CA PRO A 36 27.23 78.97 -72.08
C PRO A 36 27.93 78.82 -73.45
N LEU A 37 27.17 78.48 -74.51
CA LEU A 37 27.33 78.96 -75.91
C LEU A 37 26.52 78.08 -76.89
N ASP A 38 25.26 78.45 -77.17
CA ASP A 38 24.63 78.21 -78.49
C ASP A 38 23.47 79.21 -78.70
N PRO A 39 23.33 79.90 -79.85
CA PRO A 39 22.26 80.88 -80.06
C PRO A 39 21.05 80.34 -80.87
N ASP A 40 19.85 80.73 -80.41
CA ASP A 40 18.52 80.56 -81.05
C ASP A 40 17.85 79.17 -80.94
N PRO A 41 16.73 79.10 -80.20
CA PRO A 41 15.63 78.23 -80.58
C PRO A 41 14.22 78.87 -80.49
N ALA A 42 13.62 79.07 -81.67
CA ALA A 42 12.19 78.87 -81.98
C ALA A 42 11.11 79.81 -81.34
N PRO A 43 9.90 79.90 -81.94
CA PRO A 43 8.77 80.59 -81.35
C PRO A 43 8.19 79.81 -80.16
N GLY A 44 7.90 80.48 -79.04
CA GLY A 44 7.27 79.86 -77.88
C GLY A 44 5.81 79.47 -78.14
N GLU A 45 5.42 78.26 -77.72
CA GLU A 45 4.04 77.77 -77.80
C GLU A 45 3.16 78.34 -76.66
N GLU A 46 1.83 78.29 -76.86
CA GLU A 46 0.84 78.72 -75.86
C GLU A 46 0.82 77.76 -74.66
N THR A 47 1.01 78.30 -73.45
CA THR A 47 1.05 77.51 -72.22
C THR A 47 -0.17 77.79 -71.36
N VAL A 48 -1.00 76.76 -71.14
CA VAL A 48 -2.12 76.81 -70.19
C VAL A 48 -1.63 76.42 -68.78
N LEU A 49 -1.96 77.27 -67.81
CA LEU A 49 -1.68 77.14 -66.39
C LEU A 49 -2.99 76.95 -65.61
N ILE A 50 -2.90 76.22 -64.49
CA ILE A 50 -4.00 76.00 -63.55
C ILE A 50 -3.53 76.33 -62.12
N SER A 51 -4.39 76.93 -61.31
CA SER A 51 -4.13 77.17 -59.87
C SER A 51 -5.34 76.79 -59.03
N LEU A 52 -5.11 76.09 -57.90
CA LEU A 52 -6.16 75.66 -56.98
C LEU A 52 -6.21 76.54 -55.73
N SER A 53 -7.40 76.60 -55.17
CA SER A 53 -7.71 77.17 -53.85
C SER A 53 -8.79 76.33 -53.17
N ILE A 54 -8.84 76.38 -51.84
CA ILE A 54 -9.86 75.69 -51.03
C ILE A 54 -10.34 76.62 -49.91
N SER A 55 -11.64 76.66 -49.65
CA SER A 55 -12.23 77.63 -48.70
C SER A 55 -11.85 77.37 -47.24
N ASN A 56 -11.57 76.12 -46.88
CA ASN A 56 -10.98 75.72 -45.61
C ASN A 56 -10.15 74.43 -45.81
N ALA A 57 -9.23 74.13 -44.89
CA ALA A 57 -8.35 72.95 -44.96
C ALA A 57 -8.66 71.89 -43.89
N ASN A 58 -9.74 72.04 -43.12
CA ASN A 58 -10.13 71.13 -42.03
C ASN A 58 -11.64 70.89 -42.14
N ILE A 59 -11.99 69.81 -42.84
CA ILE A 59 -13.34 69.52 -43.32
C ILE A 59 -14.04 68.62 -42.31
N SER A 60 -15.26 69.00 -41.94
CA SER A 60 -16.16 68.23 -41.06
C SER A 60 -17.54 68.12 -41.69
N ALA A 61 -18.40 67.25 -41.18
CA ALA A 61 -19.80 67.15 -41.61
C ALA A 61 -20.56 68.48 -41.42
N LEU A 62 -20.12 69.35 -40.52
CA LEU A 62 -20.68 70.69 -40.29
C LEU A 62 -19.97 71.81 -41.08
N THR A 63 -18.80 71.55 -41.68
CA THR A 63 -18.02 72.53 -42.44
C THR A 63 -17.41 71.94 -43.73
N PRO A 64 -18.22 71.68 -44.76
CA PRO A 64 -17.74 71.35 -46.10
C PRO A 64 -16.77 72.41 -46.66
N ALA A 65 -15.91 72.00 -47.60
CA ALA A 65 -15.00 72.91 -48.29
C ALA A 65 -15.42 73.13 -49.74
N SER A 66 -15.25 74.36 -50.23
CA SER A 66 -15.38 74.68 -51.65
C SER A 66 -13.98 74.74 -52.26
N VAL A 67 -13.75 73.93 -53.29
CA VAL A 67 -12.49 73.85 -54.04
C VAL A 67 -12.69 74.60 -55.35
N SER A 68 -11.79 75.53 -55.67
CA SER A 68 -11.88 76.33 -56.90
C SER A 68 -10.57 76.31 -57.66
N ALA A 69 -10.63 76.00 -58.96
CA ALA A 69 -9.51 75.96 -59.87
C ALA A 69 -9.64 77.06 -60.93
N THR A 70 -8.60 77.89 -61.09
CA THR A 70 -8.56 78.97 -62.09
C THR A 70 -7.66 78.55 -63.25
N VAL A 71 -8.13 78.72 -64.50
CA VAL A 71 -7.42 78.31 -65.73
C VAL A 71 -7.03 79.55 -66.54
N THR A 72 -5.75 79.65 -66.91
CA THR A 72 -5.18 80.83 -67.60
C THR A 72 -4.22 80.42 -68.72
N SER A 73 -4.38 80.98 -69.92
CA SER A 73 -3.44 80.87 -71.03
C SER A 73 -2.44 82.03 -71.04
N SER A 74 -1.18 81.76 -71.39
CA SER A 74 -0.16 82.79 -71.61
C SER A 74 -0.38 83.65 -72.87
N ALA A 75 -1.25 83.24 -73.79
CA ALA A 75 -1.58 84.00 -75.00
C ALA A 75 -2.94 84.72 -74.92
N THR A 76 -3.93 84.17 -74.19
CA THR A 76 -5.32 84.67 -74.19
C THR A 76 -5.86 85.08 -72.81
N GLY A 77 -5.16 84.78 -71.72
CA GLY A 77 -5.60 85.13 -70.36
C GLY A 77 -6.56 84.11 -69.74
N LEU A 78 -7.50 84.57 -68.91
CA LEU A 78 -8.44 83.71 -68.18
C LEU A 78 -9.36 82.95 -69.13
N MET A 79 -9.45 81.62 -68.96
CA MET A 79 -10.12 80.73 -69.92
C MET A 79 -11.50 80.29 -69.42
N SER A 80 -12.56 80.86 -69.99
CA SER A 80 -13.97 80.50 -69.73
C SER A 80 -14.42 79.28 -70.54
N GLY A 81 -15.32 78.46 -69.98
CA GLY A 81 -15.92 77.30 -70.63
C GLY A 81 -15.02 76.05 -70.72
N VAL A 82 -13.91 76.01 -69.98
CA VAL A 82 -12.96 74.90 -69.93
C VAL A 82 -13.43 73.87 -68.90
N LEU A 83 -13.39 72.58 -69.24
CA LEU A 83 -13.72 71.50 -68.30
C LEU A 83 -12.52 71.18 -67.40
N VAL A 84 -12.73 71.33 -66.09
CA VAL A 84 -11.79 70.92 -65.04
C VAL A 84 -12.29 69.63 -64.39
N THR A 85 -11.40 68.66 -64.24
CA THR A 85 -11.64 67.41 -63.50
C THR A 85 -10.88 67.45 -62.18
N PHE A 86 -11.60 67.21 -61.09
CA PHE A 86 -11.11 67.14 -59.71
C PHE A 86 -11.10 65.68 -59.23
N THR A 87 -10.01 65.24 -58.61
CA THR A 87 -9.85 63.91 -58.03
C THR A 87 -9.35 63.99 -56.59
N LEU A 88 -9.77 63.05 -55.74
CA LEU A 88 -9.24 62.88 -54.38
C LEU A 88 -8.07 61.90 -54.40
N SER A 89 -7.10 62.11 -53.52
CA SER A 89 -5.99 61.17 -53.27
C SER A 89 -6.46 59.79 -52.77
N ASP A 90 -7.60 59.76 -52.08
CA ASP A 90 -8.31 58.54 -51.68
C ASP A 90 -9.83 58.84 -51.72
N PRO A 91 -10.64 58.08 -52.49
CA PRO A 91 -12.08 58.32 -52.61
C PRO A 91 -12.90 57.88 -51.38
N THR A 92 -12.29 57.22 -50.38
CA THR A 92 -12.96 56.86 -49.12
C THR A 92 -12.98 57.99 -48.10
N LEU A 93 -12.10 58.99 -48.23
CA LEU A 93 -11.99 60.12 -47.31
C LEU A 93 -13.17 61.11 -47.40
N GLY A 94 -13.84 61.18 -48.55
CA GLY A 94 -14.88 62.18 -48.79
C GLY A 94 -15.53 62.10 -50.16
N SER A 95 -16.51 62.97 -50.39
CA SER A 95 -17.28 63.02 -51.64
C SER A 95 -17.38 64.43 -52.22
N PHE A 96 -17.47 64.52 -53.55
CA PHE A 96 -17.67 65.79 -54.25
C PHE A 96 -19.15 66.06 -54.55
N THR A 97 -19.51 67.34 -54.63
CA THR A 97 -20.76 67.81 -55.26
C THR A 97 -20.43 68.83 -56.36
N PRO A 98 -20.73 68.52 -57.65
CA PRO A 98 -21.33 67.29 -58.16
C PRO A 98 -20.42 66.05 -58.03
N GLY A 99 -21.02 64.89 -57.74
CA GLY A 99 -20.30 63.62 -57.56
C GLY A 99 -19.58 63.07 -58.79
N THR A 100 -19.67 63.74 -59.95
CA THR A 100 -18.88 63.47 -61.15
C THR A 100 -17.48 64.06 -61.10
N GLY A 101 -17.10 64.78 -60.03
CA GLY A 101 -15.76 65.36 -59.86
C GLY A 101 -15.39 66.37 -60.94
N THR A 102 -16.37 67.06 -61.55
CA THR A 102 -16.15 67.84 -62.78
C THR A 102 -16.95 69.14 -62.80
N ALA A 103 -16.32 70.22 -63.26
CA ALA A 103 -16.97 71.54 -63.41
C ALA A 103 -16.38 72.33 -64.61
N LEU A 104 -17.20 73.19 -65.21
CA LEU A 104 -16.75 74.12 -66.27
C LEU A 104 -16.31 75.45 -65.65
N THR A 105 -15.29 76.09 -66.22
CA THR A 105 -14.87 77.44 -65.81
C THR A 105 -15.91 78.50 -66.20
N ASN A 106 -16.13 79.46 -65.30
CA ASN A 106 -17.01 80.61 -65.50
C ASN A 106 -16.34 81.71 -66.36
N SER A 107 -17.01 82.86 -66.52
CA SER A 107 -16.49 84.05 -67.24
C SER A 107 -15.14 84.56 -66.74
N ASP A 108 -14.80 84.26 -65.49
CA ASP A 108 -13.60 84.74 -64.79
C ASP A 108 -12.50 83.66 -64.78
N GLY A 109 -12.70 82.56 -65.53
CA GLY A 109 -11.76 81.45 -65.65
C GLY A 109 -11.77 80.46 -64.50
N VAL A 110 -12.76 80.51 -63.60
CA VAL A 110 -12.82 79.70 -62.37
C VAL A 110 -13.86 78.59 -62.47
N ALA A 111 -13.46 77.34 -62.20
CA ALA A 111 -14.34 76.20 -62.00
C ALA A 111 -14.36 75.82 -60.51
N THR A 112 -15.54 75.52 -59.96
CA THR A 112 -15.74 75.31 -58.51
C THR A 112 -16.52 74.03 -58.24
N ILE A 113 -16.14 73.30 -57.19
CA ILE A 113 -16.79 72.08 -56.69
C ILE A 113 -16.83 72.10 -55.15
N GLU A 114 -17.77 71.39 -54.53
CA GLU A 114 -17.85 71.25 -53.07
C GLU A 114 -17.35 69.86 -52.64
N LEU A 115 -16.72 69.78 -51.46
CA LEU A 115 -16.09 68.58 -50.88
C LEU A 115 -16.53 68.40 -49.42
N ALA A 116 -17.06 67.22 -49.10
CA ALA A 116 -17.47 66.80 -47.76
C ALA A 116 -16.67 65.58 -47.26
N THR A 117 -16.58 65.40 -45.94
CA THR A 117 -15.93 64.24 -45.29
C THR A 117 -16.82 63.00 -45.27
N SER A 118 -16.20 61.83 -45.30
CA SER A 118 -16.80 60.55 -44.94
C SER A 118 -16.56 60.21 -43.46
N ASN A 119 -16.83 58.98 -43.05
CA ASN A 119 -16.49 58.37 -41.76
C ASN A 119 -14.98 58.03 -41.58
N VAL A 120 -14.13 58.31 -42.57
CA VAL A 120 -12.68 58.05 -42.51
C VAL A 120 -11.92 59.34 -42.14
N GLN A 121 -11.33 59.36 -40.95
CA GLN A 121 -10.46 60.46 -40.51
C GLN A 121 -9.08 60.36 -41.16
N GLY A 122 -8.57 61.45 -41.74
CA GLY A 122 -7.24 61.45 -42.36
C GLY A 122 -6.90 62.73 -43.12
N ALA A 123 -5.64 62.84 -43.54
CA ALA A 123 -5.18 63.89 -44.44
C ALA A 123 -5.21 63.40 -45.89
N GLY A 124 -5.56 64.28 -46.83
CA GLY A 124 -5.60 63.97 -48.26
C GLY A 124 -5.34 65.21 -49.11
N ASN A 125 -5.39 65.06 -50.44
CA ASN A 125 -5.34 66.18 -51.37
C ASN A 125 -6.42 66.07 -52.46
N VAL A 126 -6.91 67.23 -52.88
CA VAL A 126 -7.61 67.37 -54.17
C VAL A 126 -6.57 67.68 -55.22
N GLU A 127 -6.64 66.98 -56.35
CA GLU A 127 -5.90 67.27 -57.57
C GLU A 127 -6.87 67.79 -58.62
N ALA A 128 -6.49 68.81 -59.40
CA ALA A 128 -7.29 69.27 -60.54
C ALA A 128 -6.49 69.30 -61.84
N SER A 129 -7.18 68.94 -62.93
CA SER A 129 -6.60 68.72 -64.26
C SER A 129 -7.50 69.25 -65.37
N VAL A 130 -6.87 69.61 -66.50
CA VAL A 130 -7.51 70.11 -67.72
C VAL A 130 -6.83 69.42 -68.91
N ALA A 131 -7.58 69.06 -69.95
CA ALA A 131 -7.00 68.46 -71.14
C ALA A 131 -6.11 69.46 -71.92
N ASN A 132 -4.97 68.98 -72.42
CA ASN A 132 -3.98 69.74 -73.20
C ASN A 132 -3.24 70.87 -72.43
N THR A 133 -3.04 70.73 -71.11
CA THR A 133 -2.09 71.59 -70.37
C THR A 133 -0.65 71.12 -70.52
N VAL A 134 0.30 72.07 -70.54
CA VAL A 134 1.75 71.79 -70.53
C VAL A 134 2.28 71.69 -69.09
N SER A 135 1.63 72.39 -68.15
CA SER A 135 1.76 72.08 -66.72
C SER A 135 1.07 70.76 -66.41
N GLY A 136 1.69 69.93 -65.57
CA GLY A 136 1.04 68.80 -64.94
C GLY A 136 -0.09 69.23 -63.98
N PRO A 137 -0.88 68.28 -63.47
CA PRO A 137 -1.99 68.56 -62.56
C PRO A 137 -1.49 69.18 -61.26
N VAL A 138 -2.31 70.05 -60.67
CA VAL A 138 -1.96 70.81 -59.46
C VAL A 138 -2.86 70.35 -58.32
N SER A 139 -2.30 70.18 -57.12
CA SER A 139 -2.99 69.65 -55.95
C SER A 139 -2.95 70.58 -54.74
N ILE A 140 -3.93 70.42 -53.84
CA ILE A 140 -4.08 71.15 -52.59
C ILE A 140 -4.51 70.21 -51.46
N GLY A 141 -3.84 70.30 -50.31
CA GLY A 141 -4.06 69.41 -49.17
C GLY A 141 -5.18 69.86 -48.22
N PHE A 142 -5.81 68.90 -47.54
CA PHE A 142 -6.84 69.09 -46.52
C PHE A 142 -6.74 67.98 -45.44
N ASN A 143 -7.41 68.19 -44.31
CA ASN A 143 -7.72 67.16 -43.32
C ASN A 143 -9.23 66.90 -43.26
N MET A 144 -9.63 65.64 -43.17
CA MET A 144 -11.00 65.18 -42.93
C MET A 144 -11.14 64.78 -41.46
N ALA A 145 -12.22 65.24 -40.82
CA ALA A 145 -12.54 64.90 -39.44
C ALA A 145 -12.95 63.43 -39.25
N GLY A 146 -13.49 62.78 -40.29
CA GLY A 146 -14.03 61.43 -40.20
C GLY A 146 -15.40 61.36 -39.51
N ASP A 147 -16.12 62.48 -39.42
CA ASP A 147 -17.42 62.61 -38.74
C ASP A 147 -18.62 62.62 -39.71
N GLY A 148 -18.39 62.29 -40.98
CA GLY A 148 -19.45 62.03 -41.96
C GLY A 148 -19.94 60.57 -41.93
N GLY A 149 -20.96 60.27 -42.73
CA GLY A 149 -21.38 58.88 -42.98
C GLY A 149 -20.50 58.16 -44.01
N GLU A 150 -20.98 57.02 -44.51
CA GLU A 150 -20.41 56.34 -45.68
C GLU A 150 -20.21 57.29 -46.88
N ALA A 151 -19.25 56.98 -47.74
CA ALA A 151 -18.81 57.80 -48.88
C ALA A 151 -19.91 58.02 -49.92
N GLY A 152 -20.76 59.01 -49.65
CA GLY A 152 -22.05 59.24 -50.31
C GLY A 152 -23.04 60.05 -49.48
N GLY A 153 -22.81 60.21 -48.17
CA GLY A 153 -23.64 61.04 -47.27
C GLY A 153 -24.72 60.25 -46.53
N GLY A 154 -24.37 59.08 -45.98
CA GLY A 154 -25.27 58.25 -45.17
C GLY A 154 -25.67 58.90 -43.83
N ALA A 155 -26.58 58.23 -43.11
CA ALA A 155 -27.05 58.66 -41.80
C ALA A 155 -26.04 58.31 -40.68
N LEU A 156 -26.19 58.93 -39.52
CA LEU A 156 -25.45 58.58 -38.30
C LEU A 156 -26.44 58.28 -37.18
N VAL A 157 -26.24 57.15 -36.47
CA VAL A 157 -27.05 56.71 -35.33
C VAL A 157 -26.20 56.72 -34.05
N VAL A 158 -26.70 57.36 -32.99
CA VAL A 158 -26.08 57.35 -31.66
C VAL A 158 -27.09 56.80 -30.66
N LEU A 159 -26.79 55.65 -30.04
CA LEU A 159 -27.64 55.01 -29.03
C LEU A 159 -27.17 55.35 -27.61
N THR A 160 -28.11 55.59 -26.71
CA THR A 160 -27.86 55.71 -25.27
C THR A 160 -28.95 54.98 -24.48
N LEU A 161 -28.60 54.48 -23.29
CA LEU A 161 -29.56 53.97 -22.30
C LEU A 161 -29.74 55.01 -21.19
N THR A 162 -31.00 55.28 -20.85
CA THR A 162 -31.39 56.31 -19.87
C THR A 162 -32.38 55.78 -18.85
N ASP A 163 -32.43 56.40 -17.67
CA ASP A 163 -33.47 56.14 -16.67
C ASP A 163 -34.78 56.85 -17.04
N VAL A 164 -35.84 56.62 -16.25
CA VAL A 164 -37.16 57.24 -16.46
C VAL A 164 -37.18 58.77 -16.28
N ALA A 165 -36.09 59.38 -15.82
CA ALA A 165 -35.90 60.82 -15.69
C ALA A 165 -34.96 61.42 -16.77
N GLY A 166 -34.40 60.59 -17.67
CA GLY A 166 -33.52 61.01 -18.76
C GLY A 166 -32.03 61.06 -18.41
N ASN A 167 -31.61 60.56 -17.25
CA ASN A 167 -30.18 60.45 -16.92
C ASN A 167 -29.58 59.21 -17.59
N ALA A 168 -28.34 59.27 -18.07
CA ALA A 168 -27.65 58.10 -18.61
C ALA A 168 -27.44 57.02 -17.52
N THR A 169 -27.69 55.75 -17.87
CA THR A 169 -27.48 54.59 -16.99
C THR A 169 -27.10 53.37 -17.82
N ASP A 170 -26.16 52.56 -17.33
CA ASP A 170 -25.89 51.23 -17.90
C ASP A 170 -26.73 50.14 -17.23
N THR A 171 -27.55 50.47 -16.22
CA THR A 171 -28.23 49.50 -15.33
C THR A 171 -29.75 49.59 -15.37
N ILE A 172 -30.42 48.43 -15.37
CA ILE A 172 -31.88 48.28 -15.21
C ILE A 172 -32.22 47.15 -14.22
N SER A 173 -33.41 47.23 -13.61
CA SER A 173 -33.96 46.20 -12.73
C SER A 173 -35.49 46.09 -12.90
N THR A 174 -36.10 45.07 -12.28
CA THR A 174 -37.57 44.89 -12.29
C THR A 174 -38.32 46.04 -11.62
N THR A 175 -37.64 46.85 -10.80
CA THR A 175 -38.17 48.07 -10.16
C THR A 175 -37.68 49.37 -10.80
N LYS A 176 -36.77 49.29 -11.79
CA LYS A 176 -36.16 50.42 -12.52
C LYS A 176 -35.97 50.05 -14.00
N PRO A 177 -37.02 50.15 -14.83
CA PRO A 177 -36.88 50.01 -16.29
C PRO A 177 -36.09 51.20 -16.87
N GLY A 178 -35.53 51.01 -18.07
CA GLY A 178 -34.77 52.02 -18.80
C GLY A 178 -35.43 52.41 -20.12
N LYS A 179 -34.87 53.43 -20.77
CA LYS A 179 -35.25 53.92 -22.10
C LYS A 179 -34.04 53.93 -23.01
N LEU A 180 -34.16 53.23 -24.14
CA LEU A 180 -33.21 53.30 -25.24
C LEU A 180 -33.54 54.52 -26.10
N VAL A 181 -32.57 55.42 -26.25
CA VAL A 181 -32.71 56.68 -26.98
C VAL A 181 -31.70 56.68 -28.12
N ALA A 182 -32.20 56.55 -29.36
CA ALA A 182 -31.41 56.62 -30.58
C ALA A 182 -31.57 58.01 -31.20
N THR A 183 -30.47 58.75 -31.32
CA THR A 183 -30.40 60.02 -32.05
C THR A 183 -29.87 59.76 -33.46
N VAL A 184 -30.65 60.14 -34.48
CA VAL A 184 -30.31 59.98 -35.89
C VAL A 184 -30.08 61.35 -36.52
N SER A 185 -28.97 61.48 -37.27
CA SER A 185 -28.61 62.69 -38.00
C SER A 185 -28.19 62.38 -39.44
N GLY A 186 -28.09 63.41 -40.29
CA GLY A 186 -27.83 63.27 -41.74
C GLY A 186 -29.10 63.10 -42.60
N THR A 187 -30.24 62.75 -42.01
CA THR A 187 -31.51 62.57 -42.73
C THR A 187 -32.41 63.81 -42.66
N SER A 188 -33.16 64.08 -43.74
CA SER A 188 -34.12 65.20 -43.84
C SER A 188 -35.59 64.74 -43.78
N LYS A 189 -35.83 63.49 -43.39
CA LYS A 189 -37.14 62.84 -43.27
C LYS A 189 -37.14 61.93 -42.03
N PRO A 190 -38.29 61.72 -41.37
CA PRO A 190 -38.44 60.66 -40.38
C PRO A 190 -38.05 59.29 -40.95
N VAL A 191 -37.34 58.51 -40.14
CA VAL A 191 -36.89 57.14 -40.47
C VAL A 191 -37.31 56.19 -39.35
N ILE A 192 -37.39 54.89 -39.66
CA ILE A 192 -37.63 53.83 -38.67
C ILE A 192 -36.27 53.39 -38.10
N VAL A 193 -36.18 53.32 -36.78
CA VAL A 193 -35.07 52.72 -36.04
C VAL A 193 -35.57 51.43 -35.41
N THR A 194 -34.87 50.32 -35.65
CA THR A 194 -35.11 49.01 -35.03
C THR A 194 -34.13 48.82 -33.87
N PHE A 195 -34.59 48.27 -32.74
CA PHE A 195 -33.83 48.07 -31.52
C PHE A 195 -33.75 46.59 -31.15
N THR A 196 -32.57 46.11 -30.82
CA THR A 196 -32.35 44.73 -30.35
C THR A 196 -31.55 44.71 -29.05
N SER A 197 -31.73 43.67 -28.24
CA SER A 197 -30.94 43.43 -27.03
C SER A 197 -30.60 41.95 -26.85
N ILE A 198 -29.44 41.70 -26.24
CA ILE A 198 -29.04 40.38 -25.73
C ILE A 198 -29.50 40.18 -24.27
N LYS A 199 -29.79 41.28 -23.53
CA LYS A 199 -30.20 41.24 -22.11
C LYS A 199 -31.27 42.30 -21.80
N GLY A 200 -32.31 41.91 -21.08
CA GLY A 200 -33.52 42.73 -20.94
C GLY A 200 -34.46 42.61 -22.14
N GLU A 201 -35.73 42.93 -21.92
CA GLU A 201 -36.83 42.73 -22.85
C GLU A 201 -37.29 44.07 -23.42
N ILE A 202 -37.45 44.15 -24.74
CA ILE A 202 -37.94 45.34 -25.48
C ILE A 202 -39.33 44.97 -26.03
N PRO A 203 -40.45 45.46 -25.44
CA PRO A 203 -41.80 45.04 -25.85
C PRO A 203 -42.29 45.67 -27.17
N VAL A 204 -41.62 46.72 -27.63
CA VAL A 204 -41.85 47.39 -28.93
C VAL A 204 -40.47 47.68 -29.52
N ASP A 205 -40.10 46.91 -30.53
CA ASP A 205 -38.74 46.80 -31.09
C ASP A 205 -38.44 47.81 -32.20
N ALA A 206 -39.39 48.65 -32.61
CA ALA A 206 -39.16 49.70 -33.60
C ALA A 206 -39.88 51.02 -33.26
N ALA A 207 -39.23 52.14 -33.57
CA ALA A 207 -39.79 53.48 -33.41
C ALA A 207 -39.40 54.42 -34.58
N VAL A 208 -40.27 55.38 -34.90
CA VAL A 208 -40.01 56.40 -35.92
C VAL A 208 -39.34 57.62 -35.27
N THR A 209 -38.35 58.21 -35.95
CA THR A 209 -37.68 59.42 -35.45
C THR A 209 -38.60 60.66 -35.48
N VAL A 210 -38.64 61.39 -34.36
CA VAL A 210 -39.25 62.72 -34.24
C VAL A 210 -38.13 63.70 -33.91
N ASP A 211 -37.98 64.74 -34.73
CA ASP A 211 -36.86 65.69 -34.67
C ASP A 211 -35.47 65.01 -34.58
N GLY A 212 -35.33 63.87 -35.26
CA GLY A 212 -34.13 63.03 -35.28
C GLY A 212 -34.08 61.92 -34.22
N VAL A 213 -34.93 61.94 -33.19
CA VAL A 213 -34.83 61.01 -32.04
C VAL A 213 -35.91 59.94 -32.08
N ALA A 214 -35.51 58.67 -31.90
CA ALA A 214 -36.39 57.52 -31.68
C ALA A 214 -36.16 56.92 -30.28
N ILE A 215 -37.23 56.50 -29.60
CA ILE A 215 -37.18 56.02 -28.20
C ILE A 215 -38.04 54.78 -28.01
N VAL A 216 -37.49 53.76 -27.34
CA VAL A 216 -38.23 52.57 -26.86
C VAL A 216 -37.92 52.27 -25.39
N ASP A 217 -38.84 51.58 -24.71
CA ASP A 217 -38.62 51.12 -23.32
C ASP A 217 -37.89 49.77 -23.30
N ILE A 218 -37.00 49.56 -22.33
CA ILE A 218 -36.36 48.28 -22.03
C ILE A 218 -36.56 47.89 -20.57
N TYR A 219 -37.02 46.65 -20.35
CA TYR A 219 -37.37 46.10 -19.05
C TYR A 219 -36.38 45.00 -18.64
N ALA A 220 -36.20 44.81 -17.33
CA ALA A 220 -35.43 43.68 -16.83
C ALA A 220 -36.21 42.37 -16.98
N GLY A 221 -35.76 41.51 -17.90
CA GLY A 221 -36.23 40.13 -18.00
C GLY A 221 -35.67 39.24 -16.88
N THR A 222 -35.95 37.94 -16.94
CA THR A 222 -35.40 36.95 -15.98
C THR A 222 -33.89 36.79 -16.05
N ASP A 223 -33.30 37.19 -17.17
CA ASP A 223 -31.92 36.90 -17.55
C ASP A 223 -30.96 37.99 -17.05
N LEU A 224 -30.34 37.75 -15.89
CA LEU A 224 -29.38 38.67 -15.27
C LEU A 224 -28.06 38.78 -16.07
N GLY A 225 -27.30 39.84 -15.78
CA GLY A 225 -25.96 40.08 -16.33
C GLY A 225 -25.88 41.24 -17.33
N ALA A 226 -24.69 41.46 -17.88
CA ALA A 226 -24.42 42.48 -18.89
C ALA A 226 -24.67 41.96 -20.32
N GLY A 227 -25.13 42.83 -21.21
CA GLY A 227 -25.33 42.57 -22.63
C GLY A 227 -25.20 43.84 -23.48
N LYS A 228 -25.23 43.67 -24.80
CA LYS A 228 -25.24 44.76 -25.77
C LYS A 228 -26.67 45.04 -26.23
N VAL A 229 -26.99 46.32 -26.40
CA VAL A 229 -28.15 46.84 -27.14
C VAL A 229 -27.66 47.51 -28.43
N VAL A 230 -28.42 47.34 -29.52
CA VAL A 230 -28.12 47.91 -30.84
C VAL A 230 -29.37 48.56 -31.41
N ALA A 231 -29.22 49.74 -32.00
CA ALA A 231 -30.25 50.46 -32.73
C ALA A 231 -29.81 50.65 -34.19
N SER A 232 -30.62 50.24 -35.16
CA SER A 232 -30.24 50.17 -36.58
C SER A 232 -31.30 50.74 -37.53
N LEU A 233 -30.84 51.23 -38.70
CA LEU A 233 -31.68 51.70 -39.81
C LEU A 233 -31.80 50.64 -40.91
N GLU A 234 -32.88 50.72 -41.72
CA GLU A 234 -33.03 49.89 -42.93
C GLU A 234 -31.89 50.08 -43.95
N THR A 235 -31.18 51.21 -43.88
CA THR A 235 -30.01 51.56 -44.72
C THR A 235 -28.69 50.96 -44.20
N GLY A 236 -28.68 50.36 -43.01
CA GLY A 236 -27.56 49.57 -42.47
C GLY A 236 -26.68 50.27 -41.44
N GLU A 237 -26.92 51.54 -41.11
CA GLU A 237 -26.18 52.25 -40.07
C GLU A 237 -26.68 51.88 -38.67
N GLU A 238 -25.76 51.64 -37.73
CA GLU A 238 -26.06 51.16 -36.36
C GLU A 238 -25.42 52.04 -35.27
N GLY A 239 -26.04 52.08 -34.10
CA GLY A 239 -25.50 52.63 -32.86
C GLY A 239 -25.63 51.65 -31.69
N GLU A 240 -24.61 51.57 -30.84
CA GLU A 240 -24.50 50.57 -29.76
C GLU A 240 -24.49 51.19 -28.35
N ALA A 241 -25.01 50.46 -27.37
CA ALA A 241 -24.82 50.76 -25.94
C ALA A 241 -24.78 49.48 -25.09
N ILE A 242 -24.46 49.62 -23.79
CA ILE A 242 -24.40 48.53 -22.82
C ILE A 242 -25.67 48.54 -21.95
N VAL A 243 -26.15 47.35 -21.58
CA VAL A 243 -27.22 47.18 -20.57
C VAL A 243 -26.83 46.09 -19.57
N VAL A 244 -27.06 46.35 -18.29
CA VAL A 244 -26.78 45.44 -17.17
C VAL A 244 -28.06 45.21 -16.36
N VAL A 245 -28.53 43.97 -16.38
CA VAL A 245 -29.69 43.53 -15.59
C VAL A 245 -29.21 42.99 -14.25
N GLY A 246 -29.56 43.67 -13.15
CA GLY A 246 -29.03 43.34 -11.82
C GLY A 246 -30.02 43.55 -10.65
N ALA A 247 -29.87 42.74 -9.61
CA ALA A 247 -30.54 42.93 -8.34
C ALA A 247 -29.74 43.92 -7.48
N THR A 248 -30.31 45.08 -7.14
CA THR A 248 -29.53 46.20 -6.56
C THR A 248 -29.41 46.20 -5.03
N ASN A 249 -30.17 45.36 -4.32
CA ASN A 249 -30.01 45.11 -2.87
C ASN A 249 -30.54 43.70 -2.57
N VAL A 250 -29.66 42.75 -2.23
CA VAL A 250 -30.03 41.44 -1.67
C VAL A 250 -29.14 41.19 -0.45
N PHE A 251 -29.73 40.75 0.65
CA PHE A 251 -29.02 40.45 1.89
C PHE A 251 -29.21 38.99 2.30
N MET A 252 -28.15 38.36 2.79
CA MET A 252 -28.19 37.05 3.46
C MET A 252 -28.10 37.25 4.98
N GLY A 253 -28.89 36.50 5.72
CA GLY A 253 -28.95 36.62 7.19
C GLY A 253 -30.00 35.70 7.81
N SER A 254 -30.46 36.03 9.02
CA SER A 254 -31.48 35.25 9.73
C SER A 254 -32.20 36.05 10.81
N GLY A 255 -33.08 35.41 11.61
CA GLY A 255 -33.79 36.05 12.72
C GLY A 255 -35.03 36.88 12.33
N ASP A 256 -35.59 37.55 13.34
CA ASP A 256 -36.59 38.60 13.29
C ASP A 256 -36.43 39.46 14.57
N PRO A 257 -35.97 40.74 14.49
CA PRO A 257 -35.56 41.45 13.28
C PRO A 257 -34.38 40.78 12.57
N PHE A 258 -34.26 41.05 11.26
CA PHE A 258 -33.27 40.40 10.40
C PHE A 258 -31.82 40.84 10.72
N ALA A 259 -30.96 39.87 11.02
CA ALA A 259 -29.53 40.04 11.24
C ALA A 259 -28.74 39.62 9.99
N VAL A 260 -28.18 40.60 9.27
CA VAL A 260 -27.29 40.40 8.12
C VAL A 260 -26.05 39.60 8.55
N GLY A 261 -25.62 38.64 7.72
CA GLY A 261 -24.36 37.91 7.92
C GLY A 261 -24.38 36.80 8.99
N ILE A 262 -25.51 36.56 9.65
CA ILE A 262 -25.66 35.50 10.65
C ILE A 262 -26.56 34.39 10.11
N ALA A 263 -26.12 33.14 10.16
CA ALA A 263 -26.97 31.98 9.85
C ALA A 263 -27.70 31.46 11.10
N SER A 264 -28.97 31.08 10.94
CA SER A 264 -29.76 30.46 12.01
C SER A 264 -29.35 29.01 12.18
N ILE A 265 -29.37 28.51 13.43
CA ILE A 265 -29.13 27.10 13.74
C ILE A 265 -30.15 26.58 14.76
N SER A 266 -30.59 25.33 14.61
CA SER A 266 -31.63 24.74 15.48
C SER A 266 -31.15 24.42 16.90
N THR A 267 -29.83 24.28 17.11
CA THR A 267 -29.19 24.15 18.41
C THR A 267 -27.75 24.65 18.30
N THR A 268 -27.22 25.28 19.36
CA THR A 268 -25.82 25.68 19.45
C THR A 268 -24.90 24.57 19.97
N GLN A 269 -25.48 23.49 20.53
CA GLN A 269 -24.73 22.34 21.05
C GLN A 269 -25.36 21.01 20.59
N LEU A 270 -24.53 20.02 20.31
CA LEU A 270 -24.92 18.75 19.71
C LEU A 270 -24.08 17.60 20.25
N SER A 271 -24.67 16.43 20.49
CA SER A 271 -23.91 15.21 20.78
C SER A 271 -23.32 14.62 19.49
N ALA A 272 -22.22 13.86 19.59
CA ALA A 272 -21.73 13.01 18.50
C ALA A 272 -22.87 12.15 17.91
N GLY A 273 -22.93 12.02 16.58
CA GLY A 273 -24.02 11.36 15.86
C GLY A 273 -25.32 12.16 15.74
N GLY A 274 -25.45 13.30 16.42
CA GLY A 274 -26.63 14.18 16.34
C GLY A 274 -26.72 14.97 15.03
N THR A 275 -27.90 15.57 14.80
CA THR A 275 -28.15 16.47 13.67
C THR A 275 -28.64 17.86 14.09
N ALA A 276 -28.33 18.87 13.29
CA ALA A 276 -28.82 20.24 13.44
C ALA A 276 -29.24 20.81 12.07
N THR A 277 -30.25 21.69 12.05
CA THR A 277 -30.66 22.41 10.84
C THR A 277 -30.04 23.80 10.86
N ILE A 278 -29.27 24.14 9.82
CA ILE A 278 -28.73 25.48 9.58
C ILE A 278 -29.58 26.11 8.48
N SER A 279 -29.96 27.38 8.62
CA SER A 279 -30.75 28.08 7.60
C SER A 279 -30.38 29.55 7.46
N VAL A 280 -30.52 30.05 6.23
CA VAL A 280 -30.36 31.46 5.87
C VAL A 280 -31.57 31.97 5.12
N LYS A 281 -31.98 33.19 5.46
CA LYS A 281 -32.95 33.99 4.71
C LYS A 281 -32.21 34.86 3.69
N LEU A 282 -32.76 34.96 2.49
CA LEU A 282 -32.41 35.94 1.46
C LEU A 282 -33.57 36.94 1.36
N GLN A 283 -33.27 38.23 1.48
CA GLN A 283 -34.28 39.30 1.36
C GLN A 283 -33.78 40.48 0.53
N ASP A 284 -34.71 41.27 -0.01
CA ASP A 284 -34.41 42.50 -0.73
C ASP A 284 -34.10 43.69 0.21
N GLY A 285 -33.88 44.87 -0.37
CA GLY A 285 -33.63 46.11 0.36
C GLY A 285 -34.83 46.67 1.14
N ASP A 286 -36.05 46.23 0.84
CA ASP A 286 -37.30 46.64 1.48
C ASP A 286 -37.76 45.62 2.55
N GLY A 287 -37.05 44.49 2.70
CA GLY A 287 -37.28 43.44 3.68
C GLY A 287 -38.16 42.28 3.21
N ASN A 288 -38.50 42.20 1.93
CA ASN A 288 -39.30 41.10 1.38
C ASN A 288 -38.41 39.90 1.03
N PRO A 289 -38.90 38.65 1.10
CA PRO A 289 -38.12 37.47 0.72
C PRO A 289 -37.72 37.50 -0.76
N PHE A 290 -36.45 37.20 -1.05
CA PHE A 290 -35.94 37.14 -2.42
C PHE A 290 -36.43 35.86 -3.11
N THR A 291 -37.43 35.99 -4.00
CA THR A 291 -38.18 34.84 -4.55
C THR A 291 -37.52 34.14 -5.73
N GLN A 292 -36.46 34.70 -6.33
CA GLN A 292 -35.72 34.03 -7.41
C GLN A 292 -34.90 32.85 -6.84
N PRO A 293 -34.77 31.73 -7.56
CA PRO A 293 -33.92 30.62 -7.14
C PRO A 293 -32.44 31.06 -7.07
N VAL A 294 -31.82 30.87 -5.91
CA VAL A 294 -30.39 31.16 -5.68
C VAL A 294 -29.73 29.90 -5.15
N GLU A 295 -28.59 29.52 -5.71
CA GLU A 295 -27.79 28.43 -5.14
C GLU A 295 -27.04 28.93 -3.90
N VAL A 296 -27.27 28.26 -2.77
CA VAL A 296 -26.63 28.55 -1.48
C VAL A 296 -25.72 27.38 -1.12
N ASN A 297 -24.45 27.70 -0.85
CA ASN A 297 -23.42 26.75 -0.49
C ASN A 297 -23.13 26.80 1.02
N PHE A 298 -23.14 25.65 1.68
CA PHE A 298 -22.89 25.43 3.10
C PHE A 298 -21.58 24.65 3.27
N THR A 299 -20.67 25.17 4.09
CA THR A 299 -19.37 24.57 4.38
C THR A 299 -19.07 24.63 5.87
N SER A 300 -18.26 23.71 6.38
CA SER A 300 -17.72 23.79 7.75
C SER A 300 -16.31 23.24 7.82
N THR A 301 -15.64 23.41 8.96
CA THR A 301 -14.27 22.91 9.15
C THR A 301 -14.26 21.39 9.19
N CYS A 302 -15.15 20.77 9.99
CA CYS A 302 -15.24 19.31 10.08
C CYS A 302 -15.78 18.64 8.80
N ALA A 303 -16.57 19.35 7.98
CA ALA A 303 -17.00 18.87 6.67
C ALA A 303 -15.90 19.00 5.57
N SER A 304 -14.81 19.72 5.85
CA SER A 304 -13.72 19.98 4.88
C SER A 304 -12.50 19.07 5.02
N PHE A 305 -12.50 18.12 5.98
CA PHE A 305 -11.42 17.14 6.12
C PHE A 305 -11.41 16.10 4.97
N PRO A 306 -10.25 15.50 4.63
CA PRO A 306 -10.15 14.45 3.60
C PRO A 306 -11.04 13.23 3.87
N THR A 307 -11.26 12.93 5.16
CA THR A 307 -12.35 12.09 5.64
C THR A 307 -13.32 13.02 6.38
N PRO A 308 -14.51 13.33 5.83
CA PRO A 308 -15.43 14.27 6.46
C PRO A 308 -15.87 13.82 7.84
N GLN A 309 -15.58 14.63 8.86
CA GLN A 309 -15.97 14.39 10.25
C GLN A 309 -17.36 14.99 10.58
N ALA A 310 -17.96 15.68 9.61
CA ALA A 310 -19.35 16.08 9.58
C ALA A 310 -19.87 16.07 8.12
N ILE A 311 -21.19 15.92 7.94
CA ILE A 311 -21.86 16.03 6.64
C ILE A 311 -22.80 17.24 6.64
N LEU A 312 -22.76 18.03 5.58
CA LEU A 312 -23.71 19.08 5.24
C LEU A 312 -24.39 18.76 3.91
N SER A 313 -25.66 19.14 3.75
CA SER A 313 -26.35 19.08 2.45
C SER A 313 -25.89 20.25 1.59
N ASN A 314 -25.27 19.98 0.43
CA ASN A 314 -24.67 21.03 -0.42
C ASN A 314 -24.64 20.63 -1.91
N PRO A 315 -24.92 21.56 -2.85
CA PRO A 315 -25.54 22.87 -2.65
C PRO A 315 -27.04 22.78 -2.32
N VAL A 316 -27.66 23.88 -1.91
CA VAL A 316 -29.09 23.99 -1.63
C VAL A 316 -29.69 25.19 -2.36
N THR A 317 -30.72 24.97 -3.16
CA THR A 317 -31.47 26.07 -3.81
C THR A 317 -32.38 26.77 -2.80
N ALA A 318 -32.26 28.09 -2.67
CA ALA A 318 -33.20 28.90 -1.91
C ALA A 318 -34.59 28.93 -2.58
N VAL A 319 -35.65 28.74 -1.81
CA VAL A 319 -37.04 28.81 -2.28
C VAL A 319 -37.79 29.82 -1.43
N ASN A 320 -38.48 30.79 -2.07
CA ASN A 320 -39.13 31.92 -1.40
C ASN A 320 -38.22 32.64 -0.38
N GLY A 321 -36.94 32.84 -0.75
CA GLY A 321 -35.95 33.49 0.11
C GLY A 321 -35.48 32.66 1.32
N LEU A 322 -35.69 31.34 1.36
CA LEU A 322 -35.17 30.47 2.43
C LEU A 322 -34.34 29.32 1.86
N ALA A 323 -33.13 29.13 2.38
CA ALA A 323 -32.31 27.93 2.17
C ALA A 323 -31.97 27.28 3.52
N SER A 324 -32.04 25.95 3.58
CA SER A 324 -31.80 25.16 4.79
C SER A 324 -30.96 23.92 4.48
N SER A 325 -29.94 23.65 5.30
CA SER A 325 -29.08 22.46 5.19
C SER A 325 -29.07 21.70 6.52
N THR A 326 -29.04 20.37 6.45
CA THR A 326 -28.87 19.51 7.63
C THR A 326 -27.39 19.23 7.85
N TYR A 327 -26.91 19.56 9.04
CA TYR A 327 -25.61 19.14 9.57
C TYR A 327 -25.75 17.84 10.35
N LEU A 328 -24.81 16.91 10.15
CA LEU A 328 -24.70 15.63 10.87
C LEU A 328 -23.26 15.48 11.39
N ALA A 329 -23.08 15.30 12.70
CA ALA A 329 -21.76 15.06 13.30
C ALA A 329 -21.35 13.58 13.16
N GLN A 330 -20.18 13.30 12.59
CA GLN A 330 -19.67 11.94 12.33
C GLN A 330 -18.29 11.63 12.93
N GLY A 331 -17.78 12.50 13.81
CA GLY A 331 -16.44 12.37 14.42
C GLY A 331 -15.86 13.70 14.91
N CYS A 332 -16.43 14.82 14.44
CA CYS A 332 -16.12 16.17 14.90
C CYS A 332 -16.35 16.31 16.43
N SER A 333 -15.50 17.07 17.11
CA SER A 333 -15.68 17.47 18.52
C SER A 333 -15.10 18.87 18.76
N GLY A 334 -15.64 19.60 19.74
CA GLY A 334 -15.35 21.02 19.93
C GLY A 334 -16.21 21.92 19.04
N ASP A 335 -15.77 23.15 18.80
CA ASP A 335 -16.53 24.13 18.01
C ASP A 335 -16.23 24.01 16.51
N ASP A 336 -17.26 23.75 15.69
CA ASP A 336 -17.17 23.80 14.23
C ASP A 336 -17.81 25.10 13.70
N GLN A 337 -17.01 25.88 12.96
CA GLN A 337 -17.49 27.08 12.28
C GLN A 337 -18.14 26.71 10.95
N ILE A 338 -19.40 27.10 10.76
CA ILE A 338 -20.18 26.88 9.54
C ILE A 338 -20.24 28.19 8.77
N ASN A 339 -19.77 28.16 7.51
CA ASN A 339 -19.79 29.29 6.59
C ASN A 339 -20.76 29.00 5.44
N VAL A 340 -21.67 29.95 5.21
CA VAL A 340 -22.70 29.90 4.18
C VAL A 340 -22.43 31.00 3.15
N THR A 341 -22.46 30.67 1.86
CA THR A 341 -22.20 31.61 0.76
C THR A 341 -23.23 31.46 -0.35
N ALA A 342 -23.47 32.52 -1.13
CA ALA A 342 -24.30 32.48 -2.32
C ALA A 342 -23.90 33.57 -3.31
N ASN A 343 -24.35 33.46 -4.56
CA ASN A 343 -24.25 34.53 -5.55
C ASN A 343 -25.64 34.87 -6.09
N ALA A 344 -26.13 36.07 -5.75
CA ALA A 344 -27.41 36.59 -6.21
C ALA A 344 -27.18 37.68 -7.28
N GLY A 345 -27.14 37.28 -8.55
CA GLY A 345 -27.06 38.23 -9.67
C GLY A 345 -25.75 39.02 -9.75
N GLY A 346 -24.63 38.45 -9.27
CA GLY A 346 -23.33 39.11 -9.16
C GLY A 346 -22.99 39.60 -7.75
N LEU A 347 -23.98 39.74 -6.87
CA LEU A 347 -23.75 40.02 -5.45
C LEU A 347 -23.25 38.76 -4.75
N SER A 348 -22.02 38.80 -4.25
CA SER A 348 -21.47 37.77 -3.36
C SER A 348 -22.04 37.95 -1.96
N LEU A 349 -22.80 36.98 -1.49
CA LEU A 349 -23.45 36.97 -0.18
C LEU A 349 -22.76 35.96 0.74
N SER A 350 -22.67 36.28 2.02
CA SER A 350 -22.17 35.36 3.05
C SER A 350 -22.90 35.51 4.37
N ALA A 351 -22.93 34.42 5.13
CA ALA A 351 -23.31 34.39 6.53
C ALA A 351 -22.56 33.28 7.27
N SER A 352 -22.41 33.40 8.59
CA SER A 352 -21.73 32.38 9.41
C SER A 352 -22.50 32.03 10.68
N THR A 353 -22.19 30.87 11.25
CA THR A 353 -22.62 30.43 12.58
C THR A 353 -21.62 29.40 13.13
N SER A 354 -21.78 28.97 14.37
CA SER A 354 -20.91 27.96 15.01
C SER A 354 -21.73 26.98 15.83
N ILE A 355 -21.33 25.72 15.83
CA ILE A 355 -21.94 24.66 16.64
C ILE A 355 -20.88 23.97 17.50
N ASN A 356 -21.21 23.70 18.77
CA ASN A 356 -20.36 22.95 19.69
C ASN A 356 -20.75 21.47 19.66
N ILE A 357 -19.84 20.58 19.24
CA ILE A 357 -20.06 19.14 19.25
C ILE A 357 -19.41 18.55 20.51
N LEU A 358 -20.25 17.98 21.37
CA LEU A 358 -19.82 17.25 22.56
C LEU A 358 -19.09 15.95 22.16
N PRO A 359 -17.99 15.57 22.86
CA PRO A 359 -17.35 14.27 22.70
C PRO A 359 -18.34 13.11 22.82
N ALA A 360 -18.07 12.00 22.12
CA ALA A 360 -18.86 10.78 22.24
C ALA A 360 -18.72 10.18 23.65
N SER A 361 -19.82 9.70 24.22
CA SER A 361 -19.79 8.94 25.48
C SER A 361 -19.04 7.63 25.26
N ILE A 362 -17.84 7.53 25.82
CA ILE A 362 -16.96 6.36 25.70
C ILE A 362 -17.65 5.17 26.38
N GLY A 363 -17.85 4.08 25.62
CA GLY A 363 -18.50 2.87 26.11
C GLY A 363 -17.49 1.80 26.53
N SER A 364 -16.37 1.67 25.81
CA SER A 364 -15.33 0.69 26.12
C SER A 364 -13.99 1.00 25.47
N ILE A 365 -12.94 0.35 25.97
CA ILE A 365 -11.69 0.10 25.24
C ILE A 365 -11.52 -1.42 25.11
N VAL A 366 -11.07 -1.90 23.96
CA VAL A 366 -10.81 -3.31 23.69
C VAL A 366 -9.39 -3.50 23.16
N PHE A 367 -8.81 -4.66 23.40
CA PHE A 367 -7.56 -5.08 22.77
C PHE A 367 -7.86 -5.48 21.31
N GLU A 368 -7.10 -4.95 20.35
CA GLU A 368 -7.29 -5.20 18.91
C GLU A 368 -6.26 -6.22 18.39
N SER A 369 -4.98 -6.04 18.70
CA SER A 369 -3.91 -6.96 18.25
C SER A 369 -2.57 -6.78 18.98
N VAL A 370 -1.73 -7.81 18.88
CA VAL A 370 -0.31 -7.80 19.25
C VAL A 370 0.52 -8.40 18.12
N ALA A 371 1.65 -7.79 17.76
CA ALA A 371 2.49 -8.26 16.65
C ALA A 371 3.98 -7.93 16.84
N PRO A 372 4.88 -8.94 16.91
CA PRO A 372 4.62 -10.37 17.10
C PRO A 372 4.22 -10.71 18.56
N SER A 373 3.61 -11.88 18.78
CA SER A 373 3.20 -12.38 20.11
C SER A 373 4.32 -13.06 20.92
N LYS A 374 5.41 -13.49 20.27
CA LYS A 374 6.67 -13.90 20.92
C LYS A 374 7.78 -12.95 20.49
N ILE A 375 8.56 -12.46 21.44
CA ILE A 375 9.76 -11.63 21.24
C ILE A 375 10.97 -12.24 21.94
N GLY A 376 12.18 -11.99 21.42
CA GLY A 376 13.44 -12.44 22.01
C GLY A 376 13.80 -11.64 23.26
N LEU A 377 14.72 -12.15 24.09
CA LEU A 377 15.48 -11.27 24.98
C LEU A 377 16.35 -10.33 24.12
N LEU A 378 16.72 -9.19 24.67
CA LEU A 378 17.69 -8.29 24.04
C LEU A 378 18.99 -9.05 23.72
N GLY A 379 19.34 -9.14 22.43
CA GLY A 379 20.53 -9.82 21.92
C GLY A 379 20.30 -11.20 21.26
N THR A 380 19.12 -11.83 21.35
CA THR A 380 18.95 -13.23 20.91
C THR A 380 18.62 -13.44 19.43
N GLY A 381 18.71 -12.39 18.61
CA GLY A 381 18.50 -12.45 17.15
C GLY A 381 17.03 -12.61 16.71
N LEU A 382 16.12 -12.92 17.63
CA LEU A 382 14.67 -12.85 17.42
C LEU A 382 14.17 -11.40 17.44
N PRO A 383 12.93 -11.11 17.01
CA PRO A 383 12.37 -9.76 17.13
C PRO A 383 12.34 -9.30 18.59
N GLU A 384 12.98 -8.17 18.89
CA GLU A 384 13.10 -7.60 20.25
C GLU A 384 11.98 -6.61 20.60
N SER A 385 10.99 -6.44 19.71
CA SER A 385 9.92 -5.46 19.89
C SER A 385 8.59 -5.95 19.35
N SER A 386 7.50 -5.60 20.04
CA SER A 386 6.13 -5.94 19.66
C SER A 386 5.22 -4.71 19.73
N THR A 387 4.40 -4.50 18.70
CA THR A 387 3.37 -3.45 18.71
C THR A 387 2.09 -4.02 19.32
N VAL A 388 1.55 -3.32 20.32
CA VAL A 388 0.27 -3.64 20.97
C VAL A 388 -0.74 -2.56 20.64
N VAL A 389 -1.89 -2.96 20.08
CA VAL A 389 -2.95 -2.08 19.59
C VAL A 389 -4.22 -2.27 20.41
N PHE A 390 -4.85 -1.16 20.78
CA PHE A 390 -6.16 -1.08 21.41
C PHE A 390 -7.12 -0.25 20.55
N LYS A 391 -8.41 -0.45 20.75
CA LYS A 391 -9.49 0.27 20.07
C LYS A 391 -10.48 0.85 21.09
N VAL A 392 -10.83 2.12 20.93
CA VAL A 392 -11.82 2.80 21.78
C VAL A 392 -13.14 2.91 21.03
N LEU A 393 -14.23 2.55 21.72
CA LEU A 393 -15.59 2.51 21.19
C LEU A 393 -16.54 3.30 22.09
N ASP A 394 -17.54 3.93 21.48
CA ASP A 394 -18.63 4.62 22.18
C ASP A 394 -19.66 3.63 22.76
N THR A 395 -20.70 4.13 23.42
CA THR A 395 -21.81 3.30 23.94
C THR A 395 -22.62 2.55 22.86
N ASN A 396 -22.41 2.85 21.58
CA ASN A 396 -23.07 2.25 20.42
C ASN A 396 -22.13 1.30 19.63
N ALA A 397 -20.93 1.04 20.15
CA ALA A 397 -19.84 0.30 19.49
C ALA A 397 -19.27 0.94 18.21
N LEU A 398 -19.41 2.26 18.05
CA LEU A 398 -18.75 3.06 17.01
C LEU A 398 -17.36 3.53 17.48
N PRO A 399 -16.36 3.67 16.59
CA PRO A 399 -15.03 4.13 16.98
C PRO A 399 -15.01 5.57 17.52
N VAL A 400 -14.18 5.84 18.53
CA VAL A 400 -13.96 7.18 19.10
C VAL A 400 -12.55 7.66 18.76
N SER A 401 -12.45 8.74 17.99
CA SER A 401 -11.18 9.38 17.62
C SER A 401 -10.71 10.40 18.66
N ASN A 402 -9.42 10.75 18.62
CA ASN A 402 -8.76 11.75 19.47
C ASN A 402 -8.81 11.46 20.99
N GLN A 403 -9.23 10.26 21.42
CA GLN A 403 -9.29 9.90 22.82
C GLN A 403 -7.90 9.55 23.35
N LEU A 404 -7.48 10.22 24.43
CA LEU A 404 -6.23 9.94 25.13
C LEU A 404 -6.31 8.63 25.93
N VAL A 405 -5.31 7.78 25.73
CA VAL A 405 -5.16 6.47 26.40
C VAL A 405 -3.79 6.38 27.05
N ASP A 406 -3.77 6.02 28.33
CA ASP A 406 -2.58 5.73 29.11
C ASP A 406 -2.25 4.24 29.02
N PHE A 407 -0.97 3.90 28.81
CA PHE A 407 -0.49 2.52 28.78
C PHE A 407 0.28 2.17 30.05
N LYS A 408 0.14 0.93 30.51
CA LYS A 408 0.86 0.39 31.66
C LYS A 408 1.20 -1.08 31.48
N LEU A 409 2.43 -1.48 31.80
CA LEU A 409 2.82 -2.88 31.89
C LEU A 409 2.42 -3.54 33.21
N ASN A 410 2.18 -4.85 33.17
CA ASN A 410 2.07 -5.72 34.34
C ASN A 410 3.39 -5.91 35.08
N THR A 411 4.52 -5.87 34.37
CA THR A 411 5.88 -6.07 34.90
C THR A 411 6.91 -5.24 34.14
N SER A 412 8.04 -4.95 34.78
CA SER A 412 9.23 -4.34 34.19
C SER A 412 10.51 -5.14 34.52
N VAL A 413 10.36 -6.39 34.96
CA VAL A 413 11.47 -7.32 35.24
C VAL A 413 12.34 -7.48 33.98
N GLY A 414 13.66 -7.58 34.16
CA GLY A 414 14.62 -7.59 33.05
C GLY A 414 14.78 -6.27 32.30
N GLY A 415 14.16 -5.16 32.74
CA GLY A 415 14.29 -3.86 32.07
C GLY A 415 13.42 -3.67 30.83
N ILE A 416 12.31 -4.40 30.73
CA ILE A 416 11.31 -4.24 29.66
C ILE A 416 10.82 -2.78 29.62
N THR A 417 10.78 -2.19 28.42
CA THR A 417 10.34 -0.80 28.20
C THR A 417 9.20 -0.72 27.18
N PHE A 418 8.49 0.42 27.15
CA PHE A 418 7.43 0.68 26.19
C PHE A 418 7.34 2.17 25.86
N ASP A 419 7.00 2.48 24.61
CA ASP A 419 6.88 3.85 24.10
C ASP A 419 5.84 3.92 22.95
N PRO A 420 4.96 4.94 22.91
CA PRO A 420 4.75 5.97 23.92
C PRO A 420 4.04 5.42 25.17
N LEU A 421 4.23 6.11 26.30
CA LEU A 421 3.49 5.85 27.56
C LEU A 421 2.01 6.24 27.46
N THR A 422 1.68 7.20 26.59
CA THR A 422 0.33 7.77 26.40
C THR A 422 0.15 8.14 24.93
N ALA A 423 -1.00 7.83 24.32
CA ALA A 423 -1.29 8.23 22.94
C ALA A 423 -2.79 8.48 22.70
N THR A 424 -3.12 9.17 21.61
CA THR A 424 -4.50 9.48 21.20
C THR A 424 -4.98 8.55 20.08
N THR A 425 -6.25 8.18 20.08
CA THR A 425 -6.84 7.36 19.01
C THR A 425 -6.94 8.10 17.66
N ASN A 426 -6.82 7.35 16.57
CA ASN A 426 -7.07 7.83 15.20
C ASN A 426 -8.58 7.79 14.83
N ASP A 427 -8.95 8.18 13.60
CA ASP A 427 -10.33 8.15 13.10
C ASP A 427 -10.98 6.74 13.08
N GLN A 428 -10.20 5.67 13.21
CA GLN A 428 -10.68 4.28 13.33
C GLN A 428 -10.81 3.81 14.79
N GLY A 429 -10.62 4.73 15.75
CA GLY A 429 -10.59 4.47 17.18
C GLY A 429 -9.35 3.72 17.67
N LEU A 430 -8.33 3.53 16.82
CA LEU A 430 -7.14 2.73 17.11
C LEU A 430 -6.05 3.57 17.78
N VAL A 431 -5.38 2.99 18.78
CA VAL A 431 -4.23 3.56 19.49
C VAL A 431 -3.23 2.45 19.82
N GLN A 432 -1.93 2.75 19.88
CA GLN A 432 -0.89 1.72 20.04
C GLN A 432 0.29 2.17 20.90
N THR A 433 1.01 1.20 21.44
CA THR A 433 2.34 1.34 22.06
C THR A 433 3.26 0.25 21.54
N VAL A 434 4.57 0.54 21.44
CA VAL A 434 5.60 -0.44 21.10
C VAL A 434 6.29 -0.89 22.37
N ILE A 435 6.23 -2.19 22.64
CA ILE A 435 6.93 -2.86 23.72
C ILE A 435 8.31 -3.27 23.21
N ARG A 436 9.35 -3.09 24.02
CA ARG A 436 10.71 -3.58 23.76
C ARG A 436 11.06 -4.59 24.84
N SER A 437 11.64 -5.72 24.45
CA SER A 437 12.04 -6.76 25.38
C SER A 437 13.11 -6.27 26.37
N GLY A 438 13.12 -6.91 27.53
CA GLY A 438 14.21 -6.83 28.48
C GLY A 438 15.17 -8.00 28.31
N THR A 439 15.93 -8.26 29.36
CA THR A 439 16.95 -9.31 29.41
C THR A 439 16.52 -10.53 30.25
N VAL A 440 15.25 -10.62 30.68
CA VAL A 440 14.70 -11.75 31.45
C VAL A 440 13.40 -12.23 30.79
N ALA A 441 13.23 -13.56 30.69
CA ALA A 441 12.05 -14.18 30.09
C ALA A 441 10.80 -13.98 30.96
N THR A 442 9.68 -13.57 30.37
CA THR A 442 8.45 -13.30 31.12
C THR A 442 7.21 -13.16 30.23
N VAL A 443 6.02 -13.22 30.83
CA VAL A 443 4.74 -12.94 30.15
C VAL A 443 4.35 -11.48 30.37
N ILE A 444 4.30 -10.72 29.29
CA ILE A 444 3.92 -9.30 29.31
C ILE A 444 2.41 -9.17 29.09
N ARG A 445 1.80 -8.22 29.78
CA ARG A 445 0.50 -7.67 29.44
C ARG A 445 0.53 -6.15 29.54
N VAL A 446 0.00 -5.50 28.51
CA VAL A 446 -0.25 -4.06 28.50
C VAL A 446 -1.68 -3.83 28.95
N THR A 447 -1.92 -2.87 29.82
CA THR A 447 -3.25 -2.33 30.12
C THR A 447 -3.36 -0.94 29.51
N GLY A 448 -4.33 -0.78 28.61
CA GLY A 448 -4.75 0.53 28.08
C GLY A 448 -5.89 1.09 28.92
N THR A 449 -5.77 2.35 29.35
CA THR A 449 -6.75 3.02 30.22
C THR A 449 -7.18 4.35 29.59
N ILE A 450 -8.48 4.61 29.55
CA ILE A 450 -9.04 5.87 29.07
C ILE A 450 -8.72 6.97 30.10
N ASN A 451 -7.86 7.92 29.72
CA ASN A 451 -7.46 9.01 30.60
C ASN A 451 -8.69 9.86 30.99
N GLY A 452 -8.87 10.12 32.29
CA GLY A 452 -9.98 10.93 32.82
C GLY A 452 -11.35 10.24 32.87
N SER A 453 -11.46 8.92 32.63
CA SER A 453 -12.73 8.19 32.73
C SER A 453 -13.18 7.92 34.17
N ASP A 454 -14.48 8.14 34.45
CA ASP A 454 -15.16 7.76 35.68
C ASP A 454 -16.53 7.12 35.36
N PRO A 455 -16.78 5.84 35.68
CA PRO A 455 -15.81 4.87 36.22
C PRO A 455 -14.67 4.60 35.24
N VAL A 456 -13.53 4.11 35.75
CA VAL A 456 -12.33 3.86 34.95
C VAL A 456 -12.58 2.82 33.86
N ILE A 457 -12.52 3.26 32.60
CA ILE A 457 -12.61 2.39 31.42
C ILE A 457 -11.19 1.94 31.06
N SER A 458 -10.93 0.63 31.16
CA SER A 458 -9.63 0.04 30.84
C SER A 458 -9.78 -1.39 30.29
N SER A 459 -8.75 -1.86 29.58
CA SER A 459 -8.67 -3.22 29.05
C SER A 459 -7.22 -3.68 28.98
N GLN A 460 -7.00 -4.99 28.80
CA GLN A 460 -5.67 -5.61 28.88
C GLN A 460 -5.40 -6.50 27.67
N SER A 461 -4.17 -6.45 27.16
CA SER A 461 -3.72 -7.30 26.06
C SER A 461 -3.55 -8.76 26.48
N THR A 462 -3.67 -9.66 25.52
CA THR A 462 -3.29 -11.07 25.64
C THR A 462 -2.01 -11.35 24.84
N GLU A 463 -1.45 -12.54 25.00
CA GLU A 463 -0.50 -13.14 24.04
C GLU A 463 0.77 -12.31 23.74
N LEU A 464 1.48 -11.82 24.77
CA LEU A 464 2.87 -11.34 24.62
C LEU A 464 3.82 -12.06 25.57
N VAL A 465 4.84 -12.72 25.02
CA VAL A 465 5.86 -13.48 25.77
C VAL A 465 7.26 -13.06 25.32
N VAL A 466 8.15 -12.84 26.29
CA VAL A 466 9.60 -12.71 26.08
C VAL A 466 10.27 -14.04 26.45
N THR A 467 11.17 -14.55 25.61
CA THR A 467 11.98 -15.75 25.87
C THR A 467 13.33 -15.65 25.13
N THR A 468 14.31 -16.53 25.42
CA THR A 468 15.49 -16.64 24.54
C THR A 468 15.06 -17.10 23.16
N GLY A 469 14.21 -18.15 23.12
CA GLY A 469 13.78 -18.84 21.91
C GLY A 469 14.92 -19.54 21.16
N ILE A 470 16.10 -19.59 21.76
CA ILE A 470 17.25 -20.38 21.35
C ILE A 470 17.02 -21.79 21.92
N PRO A 471 17.28 -22.88 21.17
CA PRO A 471 17.26 -24.22 21.72
C PRO A 471 18.19 -24.38 22.93
N ASP A 472 17.72 -25.00 24.01
CA ASP A 472 18.61 -25.51 25.06
C ASP A 472 19.08 -26.96 24.75
N GLN A 473 19.93 -27.52 25.62
CA GLN A 473 20.37 -28.91 25.51
C GLN A 473 19.44 -29.92 26.20
N ASP A 474 18.97 -29.71 27.43
CA ASP A 474 18.22 -30.75 28.17
C ASP A 474 16.75 -30.91 27.73
N SER A 475 16.20 -29.94 27.00
CA SER A 475 14.91 -29.99 26.30
C SER A 475 15.02 -30.38 24.82
N PHE A 476 16.22 -30.68 24.28
CA PHE A 476 16.36 -31.32 22.97
C PHE A 476 16.01 -32.81 23.06
N SER A 477 14.98 -33.23 22.33
CA SER A 477 14.58 -34.64 22.22
C SER A 477 14.50 -35.12 20.77
N LEU A 478 14.87 -36.38 20.54
CA LEU A 478 14.80 -37.07 19.25
C LEU A 478 13.92 -38.32 19.39
N SER A 479 13.21 -38.68 18.32
CA SER A 479 12.28 -39.82 18.31
C SER A 479 12.12 -40.40 16.92
N ALA A 480 11.90 -41.71 16.81
CA ALA A 480 11.70 -42.42 15.55
C ALA A 480 10.31 -43.07 15.47
N SER A 481 9.73 -43.17 14.27
CA SER A 481 8.46 -43.89 14.05
C SER A 481 8.62 -45.41 14.09
N ASN A 482 9.84 -45.90 13.88
CA ASN A 482 10.23 -47.28 14.02
C ASN A 482 11.66 -47.34 14.58
N LEU A 483 11.93 -48.28 15.49
CA LEU A 483 13.26 -48.51 16.08
C LEU A 483 13.99 -49.71 15.45
N ASN A 484 13.25 -50.61 14.82
CA ASN A 484 13.71 -51.84 14.19
C ASN A 484 12.97 -52.06 12.84
N PRO A 485 13.19 -51.19 11.83
CA PRO A 485 12.74 -51.43 10.47
C PRO A 485 13.31 -52.72 9.87
N GLU A 486 12.57 -53.35 8.94
CA GLU A 486 13.11 -54.40 8.08
C GLU A 486 14.08 -53.78 7.07
N GLY A 487 15.32 -53.58 7.51
CA GLY A 487 16.28 -52.68 6.88
C GLY A 487 17.50 -53.37 6.30
N TRP A 488 17.92 -54.55 6.81
CA TRP A 488 19.20 -55.16 6.39
C TRP A 488 19.16 -55.73 4.98
N ASN A 489 18.10 -56.46 4.65
CA ASN A 489 17.96 -57.14 3.35
C ASN A 489 17.11 -56.34 2.34
N LEU A 490 16.30 -55.40 2.83
CA LEU A 490 15.42 -54.56 2.01
C LEU A 490 15.98 -53.14 1.92
N GLU A 491 16.08 -52.62 0.70
CA GLU A 491 16.37 -51.20 0.45
C GLU A 491 15.05 -50.42 0.33
N GLY A 492 15.06 -49.14 0.71
CA GLY A 492 13.90 -48.27 0.63
C GLY A 492 12.97 -48.30 1.85
N THR A 493 13.31 -49.00 2.93
CA THR A 493 12.50 -49.04 4.15
C THR A 493 12.64 -47.72 4.92
N GLU A 494 11.56 -46.96 5.00
CA GLU A 494 11.54 -45.60 5.59
C GLU A 494 11.26 -45.60 7.10
N VAL A 495 11.95 -44.71 7.81
CA VAL A 495 11.70 -44.37 9.22
C VAL A 495 11.58 -42.86 9.35
N LYS A 496 10.49 -42.37 9.94
CA LYS A 496 10.34 -40.95 10.22
C LYS A 496 11.05 -40.61 11.53
N ILE A 497 12.12 -39.85 11.44
CA ILE A 497 12.82 -39.25 12.58
C ILE A 497 12.17 -37.89 12.90
N THR A 498 12.07 -37.53 14.17
CA THR A 498 11.41 -36.30 14.63
C THR A 498 12.15 -35.72 15.82
N ALA A 499 12.73 -34.54 15.63
CA ALA A 499 13.32 -33.72 16.68
C ALA A 499 12.27 -32.78 17.28
N ARG A 500 12.37 -32.50 18.58
CA ARG A 500 11.61 -31.46 19.29
C ARG A 500 12.55 -30.70 20.20
N LEU A 501 12.44 -29.37 20.17
CA LEU A 501 13.35 -28.43 20.80
C LEU A 501 12.54 -27.36 21.54
N SER A 502 13.00 -27.02 22.74
CA SER A 502 12.49 -25.89 23.53
C SER A 502 13.64 -24.94 23.89
N ASP A 503 13.29 -23.73 24.28
CA ASP A 503 14.16 -22.82 25.02
C ASP A 503 14.30 -23.23 26.49
N ALA A 504 15.31 -22.67 27.19
CA ALA A 504 15.68 -22.95 28.58
C ALA A 504 14.54 -22.88 29.62
N PHE A 505 13.39 -22.31 29.23
CA PHE A 505 12.17 -22.22 30.04
C PHE A 505 11.12 -23.27 29.63
N ASN A 506 11.56 -24.30 28.90
CA ASN A 506 10.77 -25.38 28.30
C ASN A 506 9.66 -24.91 27.32
N ASN A 507 9.76 -23.71 26.73
CA ASN A 507 8.83 -23.28 25.68
C ASN A 507 9.35 -23.69 24.30
N ARG A 508 8.46 -24.16 23.45
CA ARG A 508 8.75 -24.48 22.03
C ARG A 508 9.53 -23.35 21.34
N VAL A 509 10.64 -23.70 20.70
CA VAL A 509 11.44 -22.75 19.90
C VAL A 509 10.60 -22.17 18.76
N PRO A 510 10.94 -20.96 18.25
CA PRO A 510 10.23 -20.33 17.14
C PRO A 510 10.15 -21.22 15.89
N ASN A 511 9.20 -20.93 15.01
CA ASN A 511 9.14 -21.58 13.70
C ASN A 511 10.33 -21.10 12.85
N GLY A 512 10.99 -22.02 12.15
CA GLY A 512 12.15 -21.72 11.30
C GLY A 512 13.51 -22.01 11.93
N THR A 513 13.58 -22.43 13.20
CA THR A 513 14.82 -22.97 13.80
C THR A 513 15.26 -24.20 13.01
N SER A 514 16.51 -24.21 12.55
CA SER A 514 17.05 -25.30 11.73
C SER A 514 17.59 -26.43 12.62
N VAL A 515 17.36 -27.66 12.20
CA VAL A 515 17.96 -28.89 12.76
C VAL A 515 18.63 -29.64 11.61
N THR A 516 19.88 -30.04 11.78
CA THR A 516 20.64 -30.88 10.85
C THR A 516 20.73 -32.31 11.38
N PHE A 517 20.86 -33.29 10.48
CA PHE A 517 20.90 -34.71 10.81
C PHE A 517 22.07 -35.40 10.11
N ARG A 518 22.68 -36.35 10.80
CA ARG A 518 23.69 -37.28 10.28
C ARG A 518 23.35 -38.71 10.68
N THR A 519 23.95 -39.69 10.00
CA THR A 519 23.71 -41.12 10.21
C THR A 519 24.88 -41.93 9.66
N GLU A 520 25.40 -42.88 10.45
CA GLU A 520 26.49 -43.78 10.02
C GLU A 520 26.05 -44.80 8.95
N GLY A 521 24.73 -45.05 8.88
CA GLY A 521 24.11 -46.10 8.07
C GLY A 521 22.84 -45.63 7.36
N GLY A 522 22.60 -46.15 6.15
CA GLY A 522 21.42 -45.85 5.35
C GLY A 522 21.47 -44.49 4.64
N ASP A 523 20.32 -43.81 4.63
CA ASP A 523 20.11 -42.45 4.13
C ASP A 523 19.39 -41.62 5.18
N ILE A 524 19.61 -40.30 5.22
CA ILE A 524 18.74 -39.37 5.95
C ILE A 524 18.65 -38.04 5.20
N GLN A 525 17.49 -37.38 5.28
CA GLN A 525 17.40 -36.01 4.77
C GLN A 525 18.24 -35.08 5.67
N ASP A 526 19.03 -34.21 5.04
CA ASP A 526 20.08 -33.41 5.70
C ASP A 526 19.58 -32.51 6.84
N SER A 527 18.34 -32.01 6.74
CA SER A 527 17.85 -30.94 7.57
C SER A 527 16.31 -30.86 7.62
N CYS A 528 15.80 -30.24 8.68
CA CYS A 528 14.45 -29.72 8.71
C CYS A 528 14.37 -28.41 9.52
N VAL A 529 13.30 -27.64 9.33
CA VAL A 529 13.01 -26.43 10.12
C VAL A 529 11.78 -26.64 10.99
N THR A 530 11.82 -26.09 12.20
CA THR A 530 10.76 -26.24 13.21
C THR A 530 9.44 -25.62 12.78
N VAL A 531 8.36 -26.33 13.10
CA VAL A 531 6.99 -25.81 13.20
C VAL A 531 6.45 -26.24 14.55
N ASP A 532 6.00 -25.30 15.37
CA ASP A 532 5.47 -25.55 16.72
C ASP A 532 6.46 -26.33 17.63
N GLY A 533 7.75 -25.95 17.56
CA GLY A 533 8.83 -26.53 18.36
C GLY A 533 9.35 -27.91 17.93
N GLY A 534 8.96 -28.43 16.76
CA GLY A 534 9.50 -29.68 16.25
C GLY A 534 9.61 -29.75 14.73
N CYS A 535 10.45 -30.63 14.23
CA CYS A 535 10.52 -30.96 12.80
C CYS A 535 10.87 -32.44 12.59
N SER A 536 10.74 -32.90 11.35
CA SER A 536 10.94 -34.30 10.99
C SER A 536 11.67 -34.47 9.68
N VAL A 537 12.47 -35.53 9.60
CA VAL A 537 13.12 -36.04 8.39
C VAL A 537 12.78 -37.52 8.20
N ILE A 538 12.95 -38.02 6.98
CA ILE A 538 12.92 -39.44 6.67
C ILE A 538 14.35 -39.98 6.65
N TRP A 539 14.58 -41.04 7.42
CA TRP A 539 15.70 -41.96 7.25
C TRP A 539 15.25 -43.13 6.36
N GLN A 540 16.15 -43.71 5.56
CA GLN A 540 15.83 -44.82 4.66
C GLN A 540 16.92 -45.89 4.63
N SER A 541 16.55 -47.18 4.56
CA SER A 541 17.52 -48.27 4.44
C SER A 541 18.18 -48.31 3.05
N LYS A 542 19.52 -48.22 3.04
CA LYS A 542 20.42 -48.45 1.89
C LYS A 542 21.83 -48.76 2.41
N SER A 543 22.83 -48.77 1.53
CA SER A 543 24.25 -48.75 1.93
C SER A 543 24.73 -47.32 2.24
N PRO A 544 25.61 -47.08 3.24
CA PRO A 544 26.34 -48.07 4.05
C PRO A 544 25.46 -48.81 5.07
N ARG A 545 25.92 -50.00 5.46
CA ARG A 545 25.27 -50.89 6.44
C ARG A 545 26.28 -51.18 7.54
N PRO A 546 26.05 -50.77 8.81
CA PRO A 546 27.03 -50.95 9.87
C PRO A 546 27.37 -52.42 10.11
N ILE A 547 28.68 -52.68 10.11
CA ILE A 547 29.26 -54.02 10.12
C ILE A 547 29.33 -54.59 11.53
N GLY A 548 29.40 -55.90 11.67
CA GLY A 548 29.68 -56.54 12.94
C GLY A 548 29.95 -58.03 12.80
N ALA A 549 29.98 -58.73 13.93
CA ALA A 549 30.02 -60.19 13.93
C ALA A 549 28.65 -60.79 13.58
N GLU A 550 28.66 -61.92 12.86
CA GLU A 550 27.47 -62.74 12.59
C GLU A 550 27.35 -63.86 13.64
N VAL A 551 26.13 -64.31 13.96
CA VAL A 551 25.92 -65.36 14.96
C VAL A 551 26.45 -66.71 14.48
N ALA A 552 27.21 -67.39 15.34
CA ALA A 552 27.72 -68.73 15.08
C ALA A 552 26.60 -69.80 15.04
N ALA A 553 26.67 -70.67 14.03
CA ALA A 553 25.84 -71.87 13.97
C ALA A 553 26.32 -72.90 15.02
N LEU A 554 25.38 -73.41 15.82
CA LEU A 554 25.65 -74.47 16.81
C LEU A 554 25.88 -75.83 16.13
N ALA A 555 26.57 -76.74 16.81
CA ALA A 555 26.62 -78.14 16.38
C ALA A 555 25.22 -78.76 16.49
N VAL A 556 24.69 -79.33 15.40
CA VAL A 556 23.39 -80.01 15.40
C VAL A 556 23.37 -81.12 16.47
N PRO A 557 22.40 -81.14 17.40
CA PRO A 557 22.39 -82.09 18.50
C PRO A 557 22.40 -83.55 18.05
N ALA A 558 23.28 -84.36 18.67
CA ALA A 558 23.48 -85.77 18.33
C ALA A 558 22.30 -86.65 18.80
N GLY A 559 21.19 -86.59 18.05
CA GLY A 559 19.93 -87.26 18.38
C GLY A 559 18.70 -86.54 17.85
N ASP A 560 18.81 -85.28 17.40
CA ASP A 560 17.72 -84.50 16.84
C ASP A 560 17.09 -85.20 15.61
N PRO A 561 15.81 -85.62 15.68
CA PRO A 561 15.15 -86.33 14.58
C PRO A 561 14.86 -85.42 13.37
N GLN A 562 14.94 -84.08 13.53
CA GLN A 562 14.64 -83.11 12.48
C GLN A 562 15.90 -82.60 11.74
N ASN A 563 17.11 -82.83 12.29
CA ASN A 563 18.38 -82.29 11.80
C ASN A 563 18.30 -80.76 11.55
N PHE A 564 17.81 -80.02 12.55
CA PHE A 564 17.54 -78.59 12.48
C PHE A 564 18.78 -77.77 12.88
N GLN A 565 19.05 -76.68 12.17
CA GLN A 565 20.21 -75.82 12.45
C GLN A 565 19.83 -74.69 13.41
N TYR A 566 20.42 -74.73 14.61
CA TYR A 566 20.29 -73.69 15.64
C TYR A 566 21.55 -72.82 15.73
N TYR A 567 21.44 -71.69 16.43
CA TYR A 567 22.42 -70.61 16.46
C TYR A 567 22.67 -70.12 17.88
N ASP A 568 23.88 -69.61 18.16
CA ASP A 568 24.28 -69.12 19.48
C ASP A 568 23.79 -67.69 19.75
N VAL A 569 22.46 -67.53 19.74
CA VAL A 569 21.76 -66.26 20.03
C VAL A 569 21.47 -66.07 21.53
N ARG A 570 21.61 -67.13 22.33
CA ARG A 570 21.22 -67.15 23.76
C ARG A 570 22.38 -66.85 24.71
N GLU A 571 23.59 -67.36 24.47
CA GLU A 571 24.69 -67.18 25.43
C GLU A 571 25.40 -65.83 25.26
N ASN A 572 25.41 -65.28 24.04
CA ASN A 572 26.08 -64.03 23.70
C ASN A 572 25.08 -62.88 23.45
N TYR A 573 24.59 -62.24 24.52
CA TYR A 573 23.68 -61.08 24.44
C TYR A 573 24.16 -59.94 23.52
N TYR A 574 25.46 -59.81 23.31
CA TYR A 574 26.07 -58.97 22.28
C TYR A 574 27.26 -59.74 21.68
N LEU A 575 27.48 -59.63 20.37
CA LEU A 575 28.52 -60.40 19.65
C LEU A 575 29.91 -59.73 19.67
N GLY A 576 30.09 -58.74 20.53
CA GLY A 576 31.25 -57.83 20.52
C GLY A 576 31.02 -56.59 19.64
N GLN A 577 32.11 -55.89 19.36
CA GLN A 577 32.14 -54.60 18.65
C GLN A 577 32.98 -54.72 17.36
N PRO A 578 32.59 -54.08 16.25
CA PRO A 578 31.44 -53.19 16.08
C PRO A 578 30.10 -53.96 16.10
N ILE A 579 29.00 -53.33 16.55
CA ILE A 579 27.70 -54.00 16.64
C ILE A 579 26.98 -53.95 15.29
N GLY A 580 26.84 -55.12 14.64
CA GLY A 580 26.26 -55.22 13.31
C GLY A 580 24.79 -54.82 13.25
N GLY A 581 24.40 -54.12 12.18
CA GLY A 581 23.01 -53.74 11.93
C GLY A 581 22.49 -52.57 12.77
N ARG A 582 23.25 -51.99 13.69
CA ARG A 582 22.83 -50.82 14.47
C ARG A 582 23.24 -49.52 13.78
N VAL A 583 22.45 -48.46 13.93
CA VAL A 583 22.63 -47.19 13.21
C VAL A 583 22.33 -46.02 14.14
N THR A 584 23.36 -45.33 14.61
CA THR A 584 23.25 -44.05 15.29
C THR A 584 22.83 -42.95 14.30
N VAL A 585 21.76 -42.24 14.67
CA VAL A 585 21.27 -41.02 14.01
C VAL A 585 21.46 -39.87 14.98
N THR A 586 22.38 -38.96 14.68
CA THR A 586 22.64 -37.74 15.46
C THR A 586 21.93 -36.55 14.83
N ALA A 587 21.19 -35.78 15.64
CA ALA A 587 20.57 -34.53 15.26
C ALA A 587 21.18 -33.36 16.05
N THR A 588 21.44 -32.24 15.38
CA THR A 588 22.08 -31.03 15.96
C THR A 588 21.35 -29.76 15.57
N ALA A 589 21.39 -28.75 16.43
CA ALA A 589 20.96 -27.38 16.12
C ALA A 589 21.88 -26.36 16.82
N ASN A 590 21.98 -25.15 16.27
CA ASN A 590 22.58 -24.03 16.99
C ASN A 590 21.67 -23.69 18.19
N GLY A 591 22.23 -23.77 19.39
CA GLY A 591 21.51 -23.51 20.64
C GLY A 591 22.41 -22.92 21.71
N GLU A 592 21.97 -23.01 22.95
CA GLU A 592 22.71 -22.71 24.16
C GLU A 592 22.77 -23.95 25.06
N GLU A 593 23.78 -24.04 25.92
CA GLU A 593 23.79 -25.04 26.98
C GLU A 593 22.62 -24.81 27.96
N SER A 594 22.38 -25.80 28.81
CA SER A 594 21.47 -25.64 29.95
C SER A 594 22.21 -25.55 31.27
N PHE A 595 21.53 -25.09 32.32
CA PHE A 595 22.06 -25.00 33.67
C PHE A 595 20.94 -25.15 34.68
N ALA A 596 21.28 -25.49 35.93
CA ALA A 596 20.32 -25.49 37.02
C ALA A 596 20.15 -24.06 37.58
N ASP A 597 19.09 -23.35 37.18
CA ASP A 597 18.62 -22.16 37.91
C ASP A 597 18.16 -22.58 39.32
N THR A 598 19.01 -22.35 40.31
CA THR A 598 18.76 -22.73 41.72
C THR A 598 18.05 -21.63 42.50
N ASN A 599 17.99 -20.42 41.96
CA ASN A 599 17.54 -19.23 42.68
C ASN A 599 16.22 -18.64 42.14
N GLY A 600 15.82 -19.03 40.93
CA GLY A 600 14.55 -18.72 40.27
C GLY A 600 14.53 -17.39 39.50
N ASN A 601 15.68 -16.87 39.08
CA ASN A 601 15.78 -15.60 38.36
C ASN A 601 15.87 -15.76 36.83
N GLY A 602 16.00 -16.98 36.31
CA GLY A 602 16.18 -17.27 34.89
C GLY A 602 17.55 -16.88 34.34
N ARG A 603 18.59 -16.84 35.18
CA ARG A 603 19.96 -16.47 34.84
C ARG A 603 20.96 -17.45 35.43
N PHE A 604 22.05 -17.69 34.72
CA PHE A 604 23.18 -18.46 35.24
C PHE A 604 24.05 -17.55 36.12
N ASP A 605 24.10 -17.84 37.41
CA ASP A 605 24.85 -17.08 38.41
C ASP A 605 26.12 -17.81 38.92
N ALA A 606 27.06 -17.05 39.48
CA ALA A 606 28.33 -17.57 40.01
C ALA A 606 28.18 -18.62 41.14
N SER A 607 26.98 -18.72 41.75
CA SER A 607 26.63 -19.76 42.71
C SER A 607 26.34 -21.13 42.08
N GLU A 608 26.04 -21.18 40.79
CA GLU A 608 25.47 -22.33 40.09
C GLU A 608 26.50 -23.10 39.26
N VAL A 609 27.71 -22.55 39.08
CA VAL A 609 28.86 -23.21 38.44
C VAL A 609 29.12 -24.60 39.03
N VAL A 610 28.94 -24.80 40.34
CA VAL A 610 29.12 -26.11 40.99
C VAL A 610 28.04 -27.14 40.59
N ALA A 611 26.86 -26.69 40.14
CA ALA A 611 25.80 -27.53 39.60
C ALA A 611 25.91 -27.72 38.08
N PHE A 612 26.39 -26.71 37.36
CA PHE A 612 26.69 -26.75 35.92
C PHE A 612 27.81 -27.74 35.59
N ASN A 613 28.90 -27.77 36.36
CA ASN A 613 29.95 -28.80 36.27
C ASN A 613 29.49 -30.18 36.84
N GLY A 614 28.22 -30.54 36.64
CA GLY A 614 27.53 -31.72 37.16
C GLY A 614 26.50 -32.26 36.17
N LEU A 615 25.58 -33.10 36.65
CA LEU A 615 24.58 -33.76 35.82
C LEU A 615 23.17 -33.15 36.01
N ASN A 616 22.45 -33.00 34.90
CA ASN A 616 21.05 -32.61 34.83
C ASN A 616 20.10 -33.73 35.27
N THR A 617 18.79 -33.45 35.26
CA THR A 617 17.77 -34.41 35.76
C THR A 617 17.63 -35.68 34.92
N ALA A 618 18.18 -35.72 33.70
CA ALA A 618 18.26 -36.90 32.84
C ALA A 618 19.58 -37.70 33.05
N GLY A 619 20.48 -37.26 33.92
CA GLY A 619 21.77 -37.92 34.17
C GLY A 619 22.86 -37.61 33.14
N LEU A 620 22.70 -36.54 32.36
CA LEU A 620 23.65 -36.06 31.35
C LEU A 620 24.31 -34.76 31.83
N PRO A 621 25.50 -34.38 31.36
CA PRO A 621 26.13 -33.12 31.78
C PRO A 621 25.34 -31.90 31.29
N PHE A 622 25.56 -30.76 31.96
CA PHE A 622 25.09 -29.44 31.51
C PHE A 622 26.12 -28.76 30.60
N ASP A 623 27.38 -28.80 31.03
CA ASP A 623 28.63 -28.44 30.33
C ASP A 623 28.91 -29.44 29.19
N LEU A 624 29.23 -28.98 27.98
CA LEU A 624 29.25 -29.80 26.76
C LEU A 624 30.59 -29.79 26.01
N ALA A 625 31.23 -30.95 25.97
CA ALA A 625 32.13 -31.34 24.87
C ALA A 625 31.42 -31.24 23.50
N GLU A 626 32.13 -31.35 22.39
CA GLU A 626 31.52 -31.28 21.05
C GLU A 626 30.59 -32.47 20.70
N PRO A 627 29.70 -32.33 19.70
CA PRO A 627 28.96 -33.46 19.13
C PRO A 627 29.83 -34.32 18.22
N PHE A 628 29.53 -35.61 18.18
CA PHE A 628 30.07 -36.56 17.21
C PHE A 628 28.99 -37.59 16.84
N GLU A 629 29.28 -38.43 15.84
CA GLU A 629 28.48 -39.62 15.54
C GLU A 629 29.07 -40.81 16.30
N ASP A 630 28.39 -41.26 17.37
CA ASP A 630 28.78 -42.38 18.21
C ASP A 630 28.48 -43.72 17.50
N PHE A 631 29.48 -44.31 16.85
CA PHE A 631 29.37 -45.52 16.02
C PHE A 631 29.39 -46.83 16.84
N ASN A 632 29.79 -46.78 18.11
CA ASN A 632 29.90 -47.98 18.95
C ASN A 632 29.03 -47.95 20.21
N GLU A 633 28.29 -46.86 20.44
CA GLU A 633 27.40 -46.64 21.59
C GLU A 633 28.13 -46.64 22.94
N ASP A 634 29.42 -46.26 22.97
CA ASP A 634 30.21 -46.14 24.21
C ASP A 634 30.28 -44.72 24.79
N GLY A 635 29.83 -43.70 24.05
CA GLY A 635 29.74 -42.33 24.50
C GLY A 635 31.07 -41.55 24.54
N LEU A 636 32.15 -42.08 23.96
CA LEU A 636 33.44 -41.39 23.81
C LEU A 636 33.74 -41.13 22.34
N PHE A 637 34.26 -39.95 22.00
CA PHE A 637 34.84 -39.69 20.68
C PHE A 637 36.20 -40.42 20.57
N ASN A 638 36.13 -41.66 20.13
CA ASN A 638 37.21 -42.63 20.08
C ASN A 638 38.46 -42.12 19.33
N PRO A 639 38.37 -41.32 18.25
CA PRO A 639 39.54 -40.76 17.54
C PRO A 639 40.40 -39.79 18.36
N ALA A 640 39.85 -39.12 19.38
CA ALA A 640 40.59 -38.15 20.20
C ALA A 640 40.75 -38.56 21.68
N GLN A 641 39.68 -39.03 22.32
CA GLN A 641 39.70 -39.43 23.73
C GLN A 641 40.37 -40.80 23.91
N GLY A 642 40.11 -41.74 22.99
CA GLY A 642 40.63 -43.10 23.00
C GLY A 642 40.14 -43.96 24.17
N ALA A 643 40.60 -45.22 24.20
CA ALA A 643 40.25 -46.22 25.22
C ALA A 643 38.75 -46.54 25.37
N GLY A 644 37.96 -46.30 24.32
CA GLY A 644 36.64 -46.92 24.13
C GLY A 644 36.73 -48.42 23.79
N VAL A 645 35.60 -48.99 23.36
CA VAL A 645 35.54 -50.36 22.82
C VAL A 645 35.91 -50.38 21.32
N GLY A 646 35.74 -51.53 20.65
CA GLY A 646 35.91 -51.58 19.18
C GLY A 646 34.89 -50.70 18.45
N GLY A 647 35.07 -50.50 17.14
CA GLY A 647 34.10 -49.77 16.30
C GLY A 647 34.44 -48.29 16.09
N GLY A 648 34.57 -47.51 17.17
CA GLY A 648 34.63 -46.04 17.12
C GLY A 648 35.83 -45.39 16.41
N ALA A 649 36.77 -46.16 15.88
CA ALA A 649 37.99 -45.63 15.23
C ALA A 649 37.75 -44.86 13.90
N LEU A 650 36.49 -44.66 13.49
CA LEU A 650 36.08 -43.93 12.28
C LEU A 650 35.00 -42.86 12.52
N GLU A 651 34.65 -42.58 13.78
CA GLU A 651 33.61 -41.60 14.16
C GLU A 651 33.89 -40.21 13.59
N GLU A 652 32.84 -39.50 13.16
CA GLU A 652 32.96 -38.15 12.62
C GLU A 652 32.69 -37.07 13.68
N LEU A 653 33.59 -36.08 13.74
CA LEU A 653 33.44 -34.86 14.53
C LEU A 653 32.38 -33.93 13.89
N ILE A 654 31.52 -33.35 14.70
CA ILE A 654 30.56 -32.31 14.29
C ILE A 654 31.05 -30.96 14.85
N ASP A 655 32.18 -30.55 14.29
CA ASP A 655 32.97 -29.35 14.61
C ASP A 655 32.12 -28.07 14.60
N PHE A 656 32.05 -27.35 15.73
CA PHE A 656 31.28 -26.11 15.88
C PHE A 656 32.11 -24.85 15.60
N ASP A 657 33.38 -24.80 16.02
CA ASP A 657 34.22 -23.59 15.95
C ASP A 657 35.04 -23.47 14.64
N GLY A 658 35.23 -24.59 13.94
CA GLY A 658 36.01 -24.74 12.71
C GLY A 658 37.47 -25.12 12.92
N GLY A 659 37.86 -25.52 14.13
CA GLY A 659 39.22 -25.83 14.55
C GLY A 659 39.72 -27.23 14.14
N GLY A 660 38.82 -28.17 13.84
CA GLY A 660 39.15 -29.54 13.44
C GLY A 660 39.77 -30.40 14.56
N VAL A 661 39.49 -30.07 15.82
CA VAL A 661 39.95 -30.78 17.02
C VAL A 661 38.75 -30.92 17.95
N PHE A 662 38.49 -32.13 18.46
CA PHE A 662 37.41 -32.37 19.40
C PHE A 662 37.69 -31.70 20.75
N ASP A 663 36.86 -30.72 21.11
CA ASP A 663 36.91 -30.07 22.42
C ASP A 663 36.05 -30.78 23.48
N LEU A 664 36.52 -30.70 24.72
CA LEU A 664 35.91 -31.28 25.94
C LEU A 664 35.12 -30.21 26.71
N GLU A 665 34.39 -30.66 27.74
CA GLU A 665 33.78 -29.80 28.77
C GLU A 665 34.82 -28.81 29.35
N ASP A 666 34.54 -27.50 29.28
CA ASP A 666 35.51 -26.43 29.62
C ASP A 666 35.16 -25.64 30.90
N GLY A 667 33.94 -25.80 31.42
CA GLY A 667 33.44 -25.08 32.59
C GLY A 667 32.88 -23.67 32.31
N VAL A 668 32.58 -23.33 31.06
CA VAL A 668 32.18 -21.98 30.62
C VAL A 668 30.87 -21.99 29.83
N TYR A 669 29.80 -21.51 30.45
CA TYR A 669 28.45 -21.52 29.88
C TYR A 669 28.35 -20.80 28.52
N ASN A 670 28.12 -21.57 27.44
CA ASN A 670 27.87 -21.13 26.07
C ASN A 670 26.40 -20.76 25.84
N GLY A 671 25.88 -19.75 26.55
CA GLY A 671 24.50 -19.28 26.40
C GLY A 671 24.28 -17.79 26.65
N VAL A 672 23.07 -17.30 26.36
CA VAL A 672 22.72 -15.87 26.52
C VAL A 672 22.21 -15.54 27.93
N LEU A 673 21.97 -16.57 28.75
CA LEU A 673 21.38 -16.44 30.08
C LEU A 673 22.37 -16.09 31.21
N CYS A 674 23.60 -15.70 30.92
CA CYS A 674 24.57 -15.19 31.92
C CYS A 674 24.04 -14.05 32.80
N SER A 675 24.43 -14.03 34.08
CA SER A 675 24.06 -12.97 35.04
C SER A 675 24.61 -11.60 34.65
N VAL A 676 23.72 -10.65 34.40
CA VAL A 676 24.07 -9.27 33.98
C VAL A 676 24.39 -8.33 35.15
N ASP A 677 23.87 -8.63 36.35
CA ASP A 677 24.11 -7.84 37.56
C ASP A 677 25.35 -8.31 38.33
N ALA A 678 25.79 -9.56 38.13
CA ALA A 678 27.00 -10.13 38.71
C ALA A 678 27.79 -11.02 37.72
N PRO A 679 28.38 -10.46 36.63
CA PRO A 679 29.09 -11.24 35.63
C PRO A 679 30.32 -11.98 36.19
N HIS A 680 30.63 -13.16 35.64
CA HIS A 680 31.68 -14.06 36.13
C HIS A 680 32.38 -14.83 35.01
N VAL A 681 33.58 -15.37 35.30
CA VAL A 681 34.43 -16.02 34.28
C VAL A 681 33.85 -17.31 33.70
N ALA A 682 32.97 -18.04 34.41
CA ALA A 682 32.29 -19.23 33.89
C ALA A 682 31.19 -18.92 32.85
N CYS A 683 31.26 -17.77 32.17
CA CYS A 683 30.28 -17.32 31.19
C CYS A 683 30.99 -16.90 29.89
N ALA A 684 30.59 -17.48 28.76
CA ALA A 684 31.26 -17.27 27.49
C ALA A 684 31.29 -15.79 27.07
N SER A 685 30.24 -15.03 27.40
CA SER A 685 30.15 -13.59 27.16
C SER A 685 31.30 -12.79 27.80
N GLU A 686 31.72 -13.19 29.00
CA GLU A 686 32.74 -12.49 29.79
C GLU A 686 34.17 -12.90 29.41
N MET A 687 34.32 -14.06 28.78
CA MET A 687 35.58 -14.54 28.21
C MET A 687 35.79 -14.12 26.74
N GLY A 688 34.74 -13.63 26.07
CA GLY A 688 34.77 -13.33 24.64
C GLY A 688 34.67 -14.57 23.75
N LEU A 689 34.10 -15.66 24.29
CA LEU A 689 33.82 -16.92 23.61
C LEU A 689 32.39 -16.93 23.04
N SER A 690 32.01 -18.00 22.35
CA SER A 690 30.67 -18.14 21.76
C SER A 690 29.59 -18.30 22.83
N THR A 691 28.55 -17.47 22.81
CA THR A 691 27.33 -17.64 23.63
C THR A 691 26.32 -18.56 22.94
N SER A 692 26.81 -19.59 22.24
CA SER A 692 26.05 -20.60 21.51
C SER A 692 26.95 -21.78 21.18
N THR A 693 26.39 -22.98 21.15
CA THR A 693 27.06 -24.25 20.80
C THR A 693 26.11 -25.16 19.99
N TYR A 694 26.57 -26.35 19.58
CA TYR A 694 25.69 -27.38 19.02
C TYR A 694 24.97 -28.17 20.11
N VAL A 695 23.71 -27.79 20.37
CA VAL A 695 22.80 -28.65 21.12
C VAL A 695 22.43 -29.88 20.28
N ARG A 696 22.43 -31.04 20.91
CA ARG A 696 22.43 -32.33 20.20
C ARG A 696 21.52 -33.37 20.81
N ARG A 697 21.08 -34.33 20.00
CA ARG A 697 20.57 -35.61 20.51
C ARG A 697 20.72 -36.71 19.48
N SER A 698 21.04 -37.91 19.96
CA SER A 698 21.17 -39.11 19.13
C SER A 698 20.15 -40.15 19.53
N LEU A 699 19.78 -41.01 18.58
CA LEU A 699 19.08 -42.27 18.83
C LEU A 699 19.65 -43.36 17.93
N VAL A 700 19.42 -44.62 18.28
CA VAL A 700 19.95 -45.77 17.52
C VAL A 700 18.80 -46.57 16.92
N LEU A 701 18.86 -46.85 15.62
CA LEU A 701 17.98 -47.74 14.90
C LEU A 701 18.63 -49.12 14.72
N VAL A 702 17.81 -50.15 14.52
CA VAL A 702 18.25 -51.46 14.05
C VAL A 702 17.82 -51.64 12.59
N MET A 703 18.77 -51.77 11.67
CA MET A 703 18.54 -52.37 10.35
C MET A 703 18.30 -53.87 10.54
N SER A 704 17.08 -54.28 10.92
CA SER A 704 16.79 -55.68 11.21
C SER A 704 16.82 -56.54 9.93
N GLY A 705 17.31 -57.77 10.08
CA GLY A 705 17.29 -58.81 9.04
C GLY A 705 15.90 -59.38 8.72
N SER A 706 15.71 -59.77 7.46
CA SER A 706 14.51 -60.47 6.99
C SER A 706 14.48 -61.96 7.37
N THR A 707 15.64 -62.56 7.65
CA THR A 707 15.75 -63.99 8.01
C THR A 707 15.90 -64.13 9.52
N ALA A 708 15.00 -64.90 10.15
CA ALA A 708 15.09 -65.19 11.58
C ALA A 708 16.03 -66.37 11.86
N ILE A 709 16.90 -66.22 12.84
CA ILE A 709 17.67 -67.32 13.43
C ILE A 709 17.24 -67.55 14.88
N ALA A 710 17.51 -68.74 15.42
CA ALA A 710 17.08 -69.10 16.76
C ALA A 710 18.03 -70.06 17.48
N SER A 711 17.99 -69.97 18.81
CA SER A 711 18.65 -70.90 19.74
C SER A 711 17.98 -72.27 19.70
N GLN A 712 18.72 -73.31 20.09
CA GLN A 712 18.12 -74.60 20.42
C GLN A 712 16.98 -74.39 21.47
N PRO A 713 15.79 -74.95 21.27
CA PRO A 713 14.68 -74.78 22.20
C PRO A 713 15.04 -75.40 23.56
N ILE A 714 14.68 -74.70 24.64
CA ILE A 714 14.56 -75.30 25.97
C ILE A 714 13.10 -75.74 26.07
N ILE A 715 12.90 -77.03 26.34
CA ILE A 715 11.57 -77.63 26.44
C ILE A 715 11.31 -77.95 27.91
N THR A 716 10.07 -77.74 28.37
CA THR A 716 9.63 -78.13 29.71
C THR A 716 8.38 -78.99 29.59
N ASP A 717 8.52 -80.24 30.00
CA ASP A 717 7.52 -81.29 29.85
C ASP A 717 6.40 -81.17 30.89
N ALA A 718 5.36 -81.99 30.71
CA ALA A 718 4.15 -81.97 31.52
C ALA A 718 4.34 -82.28 33.02
N ASP A 719 5.48 -82.84 33.43
CA ASP A 719 5.84 -83.11 34.82
C ASP A 719 6.78 -82.05 35.43
N GLY A 720 7.24 -81.09 34.63
CA GLY A 720 8.20 -80.06 35.02
C GLY A 720 9.68 -80.44 34.86
N ALA A 721 9.98 -81.59 34.24
CA ALA A 721 11.32 -81.83 33.70
C ALA A 721 11.63 -80.83 32.57
N ALA A 722 12.90 -80.47 32.43
CA ALA A 722 13.38 -79.65 31.32
C ALA A 722 14.30 -80.48 30.44
N ASP A 723 13.85 -80.84 29.23
CA ASP A 723 14.74 -81.38 28.21
C ASP A 723 15.39 -80.27 27.38
N SER A 724 16.66 -80.49 27.08
CA SER A 724 17.52 -79.65 26.27
C SER A 724 18.29 -80.47 25.23
N SER A 725 17.83 -81.69 24.90
CA SER A 725 18.64 -82.68 24.18
C SER A 725 17.95 -83.41 23.01
N ALA A 726 16.62 -83.56 22.99
CA ALA A 726 15.92 -84.38 21.99
C ALA A 726 15.05 -83.60 20.98
N ASN A 727 14.78 -82.31 21.19
CA ASN A 727 13.72 -81.56 20.47
C ASN A 727 12.34 -82.25 20.56
N VAL A 728 12.09 -82.92 21.68
CA VAL A 728 10.85 -83.62 22.02
C VAL A 728 10.16 -82.86 23.16
N LEU A 729 8.84 -82.76 23.08
CA LEU A 729 7.96 -82.31 24.15
C LEU A 729 7.04 -83.47 24.55
N ASP A 730 7.26 -84.05 25.72
CA ASP A 730 6.46 -85.13 26.27
C ASP A 730 5.29 -84.55 27.09
N LEU A 731 4.07 -84.75 26.59
CA LEU A 731 2.85 -84.25 27.22
C LEU A 731 2.09 -85.37 27.93
N LEU A 732 1.33 -85.00 28.95
CA LEU A 732 0.26 -85.85 29.50
C LEU A 732 -1.10 -85.34 29.01
N ALA A 733 -2.10 -86.20 28.90
CA ALA A 733 -3.45 -85.80 28.47
C ALA A 733 -3.98 -84.62 29.31
N LYS A 734 -4.39 -83.53 28.63
CA LYS A 734 -4.84 -82.25 29.22
C LYS A 734 -3.81 -81.42 30.01
N SER A 735 -2.55 -81.86 30.09
CA SER A 735 -1.46 -81.08 30.70
C SER A 735 -1.04 -79.88 29.85
N ILE A 736 -0.12 -79.06 30.35
CA ILE A 736 0.55 -77.99 29.61
C ILE A 736 2.06 -78.21 29.73
N GLY A 737 2.75 -78.16 28.59
CA GLY A 737 4.20 -78.03 28.51
C GLY A 737 4.60 -76.71 27.84
N TYR A 738 5.89 -76.40 27.86
CA TYR A 738 6.42 -75.11 27.42
C TYR A 738 7.62 -75.28 26.49
N VAL A 739 7.76 -74.35 25.55
CA VAL A 739 8.90 -74.21 24.65
C VAL A 739 9.43 -72.79 24.74
N GLU A 740 10.70 -72.63 25.10
CA GLU A 740 11.41 -71.37 25.05
C GLU A 740 12.51 -71.41 23.98
N LEU A 741 12.43 -70.50 23.01
CA LEU A 741 13.50 -70.26 22.04
C LEU A 741 13.81 -68.77 22.01
N CYS A 742 15.10 -68.42 22.03
CA CYS A 742 15.57 -67.09 21.71
C CYS A 742 15.66 -66.93 20.19
N ILE A 743 15.19 -65.79 19.68
CA ILE A 743 15.10 -65.46 18.25
C ILE A 743 15.81 -64.12 18.02
N SER A 744 16.53 -63.99 16.91
CA SER A 744 17.20 -62.76 16.48
C SER A 744 17.37 -62.73 14.95
N ASP A 745 17.93 -61.63 14.45
CA ASP A 745 18.55 -61.60 13.13
C ASP A 745 20.03 -62.07 13.16
N LEU A 746 20.70 -61.97 12.01
CA LEU A 746 22.08 -62.38 11.76
C LEU A 746 23.14 -61.77 12.71
N HIS A 747 22.92 -60.57 13.25
CA HIS A 747 23.87 -59.86 14.13
C HIS A 747 23.44 -59.91 15.61
N ASN A 748 22.63 -60.92 15.95
CA ASN A 748 21.91 -61.06 17.20
C ASN A 748 21.01 -59.85 17.56
N GLN A 749 20.54 -59.09 16.57
CA GLN A 749 19.66 -57.93 16.82
C GLN A 749 18.17 -58.32 16.81
N PRO A 750 17.27 -57.47 17.34
CA PRO A 750 15.83 -57.67 17.23
C PRO A 750 15.36 -57.88 15.79
N MET A 751 14.42 -58.81 15.59
CA MET A 751 13.70 -58.93 14.32
C MET A 751 12.92 -57.65 14.00
N PRO A 752 12.49 -57.43 12.74
CA PRO A 752 11.74 -56.25 12.36
C PRO A 752 10.46 -56.08 13.18
N SER A 753 10.12 -54.82 13.49
CA SER A 753 8.89 -54.48 14.21
C SER A 753 7.66 -55.02 13.47
N GLY A 754 6.75 -55.70 14.17
CA GLY A 754 5.58 -56.31 13.54
C GLY A 754 5.80 -57.70 12.95
N SER A 755 7.03 -58.23 12.95
CA SER A 755 7.28 -59.66 12.65
C SER A 755 6.40 -60.57 13.52
N GLN A 756 5.88 -61.63 12.92
CA GLN A 756 4.89 -62.53 13.52
C GLN A 756 5.53 -63.89 13.83
N ILE A 757 5.73 -64.20 15.11
CA ILE A 757 6.16 -65.52 15.55
C ILE A 757 4.91 -66.40 15.64
N LEU A 758 4.68 -67.22 14.63
CA LEU A 758 3.55 -68.14 14.52
C LEU A 758 3.96 -69.53 15.01
N ALA A 759 3.25 -70.02 16.04
CA ALA A 759 3.33 -71.40 16.48
C ALA A 759 2.10 -72.19 16.01
N VAL A 760 2.33 -73.34 15.38
CA VAL A 760 1.31 -74.30 14.92
C VAL A 760 1.67 -75.69 15.43
N THR A 761 0.68 -76.50 15.83
CA THR A 761 0.87 -77.90 16.22
C THR A 761 -0.14 -78.78 15.50
N SER A 762 0.27 -80.00 15.12
CA SER A 762 -0.64 -81.01 14.55
C SER A 762 -1.50 -81.72 15.62
N VAL A 763 -1.06 -81.69 16.88
CA VAL A 763 -1.72 -82.36 18.02
C VAL A 763 -1.85 -81.40 19.21
N GLY A 764 -2.94 -81.53 19.97
CA GLY A 764 -3.23 -80.61 21.08
C GLY A 764 -3.61 -79.20 20.61
N SER A 765 -3.24 -78.18 21.39
CA SER A 765 -3.44 -76.77 21.01
C SER A 765 -2.44 -75.84 21.67
N VAL A 766 -1.94 -74.85 20.92
CA VAL A 766 -1.19 -73.72 21.49
C VAL A 766 -2.10 -72.90 22.43
N VAL A 767 -1.60 -72.58 23.62
CA VAL A 767 -2.30 -71.82 24.67
C VAL A 767 -1.82 -70.37 24.73
N SER A 768 -0.55 -70.11 24.42
CA SER A 768 -0.05 -68.75 24.26
C SER A 768 -0.74 -68.02 23.11
N THR A 769 -0.87 -66.69 23.22
CA THR A 769 -1.29 -65.84 22.10
C THR A 769 -0.37 -66.05 20.91
N THR A 770 -0.91 -66.56 19.81
CA THR A 770 -0.20 -66.84 18.55
C THR A 770 -0.96 -66.17 17.40
N PRO A 771 -0.30 -65.42 16.50
CA PRO A 771 1.13 -65.09 16.50
C PRO A 771 1.53 -64.13 17.64
N ILE A 772 2.77 -64.25 18.11
CA ILE A 772 3.40 -63.24 18.97
C ILE A 772 3.99 -62.16 18.07
N ILE A 773 3.54 -60.92 18.24
CA ILE A 773 4.02 -59.77 17.46
C ILE A 773 5.34 -59.24 18.04
N TRP A 774 6.28 -58.87 17.17
CA TRP A 774 7.51 -58.22 17.56
C TRP A 774 7.30 -56.72 17.84
N PRO A 775 7.77 -56.19 18.98
CA PRO A 775 7.60 -54.79 19.35
C PRO A 775 8.46 -53.82 18.52
N LEU A 776 8.22 -52.53 18.74
CA LEU A 776 9.19 -51.47 18.49
C LEU A 776 10.28 -51.55 19.56
N ASP A 777 11.50 -51.90 19.16
CA ASP A 777 12.56 -52.34 20.09
C ASP A 777 13.94 -52.22 19.42
N ASN A 778 14.86 -51.48 20.06
CA ASN A 778 16.26 -51.37 19.66
C ASN A 778 17.23 -51.87 20.74
N SER A 779 16.76 -52.71 21.68
CA SER A 779 17.66 -53.37 22.63
C SER A 779 18.62 -54.32 21.91
N ASN A 780 19.86 -54.42 22.38
CA ASN A 780 20.88 -55.28 21.78
C ASN A 780 20.69 -56.73 22.30
N GLY A 781 20.53 -57.69 21.38
CA GLY A 781 20.37 -59.11 21.70
C GLY A 781 19.07 -59.76 21.21
N ALA A 782 19.01 -61.09 21.35
CA ALA A 782 17.85 -61.91 21.03
C ALA A 782 16.68 -61.70 22.00
N ARG A 783 15.46 -61.98 21.51
CA ARG A 783 14.23 -62.04 22.33
C ARG A 783 13.81 -63.49 22.52
N CYS A 784 13.52 -63.90 23.76
CA CYS A 784 13.19 -65.28 24.12
C CYS A 784 11.70 -65.44 24.51
N PRO A 785 10.77 -65.61 23.54
CA PRO A 785 9.39 -65.98 23.82
C PRO A 785 9.25 -67.39 24.43
N VAL A 786 8.35 -67.52 25.39
CA VAL A 786 7.86 -68.82 25.90
C VAL A 786 6.48 -69.12 25.32
N ILE A 787 6.35 -70.26 24.64
CA ILE A 787 5.11 -70.74 24.05
C ILE A 787 4.60 -71.92 24.89
N ALA A 788 3.35 -71.85 25.33
CA ALA A 788 2.68 -72.91 26.08
C ALA A 788 1.82 -73.77 25.14
N ILE A 789 1.90 -75.10 25.27
CA ILE A 789 1.19 -76.08 24.46
C ILE A 789 0.40 -76.99 25.39
N LYS A 790 -0.89 -77.18 25.12
CA LYS A 790 -1.76 -78.08 25.86
C LYS A 790 -1.91 -79.43 25.15
N GLY A 791 -1.70 -80.52 25.88
CA GLY A 791 -1.94 -81.87 25.40
C GLY A 791 -3.43 -82.13 25.10
N PRO A 792 -3.77 -82.86 24.04
CA PRO A 792 -5.15 -83.22 23.70
C PRO A 792 -5.79 -84.17 24.75
N ASP A 793 -7.03 -84.55 24.49
CA ASP A 793 -7.85 -85.39 25.38
C ASP A 793 -7.49 -86.90 25.29
N THR A 794 -6.71 -87.31 24.28
CA THR A 794 -6.26 -88.69 24.01
C THR A 794 -4.82 -88.70 23.49
N PRO A 795 -3.98 -89.70 23.84
CA PRO A 795 -2.61 -89.84 23.30
C PRO A 795 -2.60 -89.94 21.77
N GLU A 796 -1.74 -89.13 21.14
CA GLU A 796 -1.56 -88.98 19.69
C GLU A 796 -0.26 -88.21 19.42
N ASP A 797 0.74 -88.84 18.81
CA ASP A 797 2.03 -88.20 18.51
C ASP A 797 1.92 -87.21 17.33
N GLY A 798 2.72 -86.15 17.34
CA GLY A 798 2.68 -85.11 16.31
C GLY A 798 3.89 -84.19 16.27
N VAL A 799 3.74 -83.06 15.57
CA VAL A 799 4.79 -82.06 15.38
C VAL A 799 4.24 -80.66 15.63
N MET A 800 5.03 -79.87 16.36
CA MET A 800 4.90 -78.43 16.49
C MET A 800 5.94 -77.74 15.59
N THR A 801 5.49 -76.79 14.78
CA THR A 801 6.35 -75.93 13.95
C THR A 801 6.23 -74.49 14.45
N ILE A 802 7.36 -73.82 14.59
CA ILE A 802 7.45 -72.40 14.93
C ILE A 802 8.12 -71.68 13.76
N SER A 803 7.47 -70.66 13.23
CA SER A 803 7.98 -69.83 12.12
C SER A 803 7.83 -68.35 12.43
N VAL A 804 8.74 -67.54 11.88
CA VAL A 804 8.69 -66.08 11.94
C VAL A 804 8.39 -65.56 10.54
N GLU A 805 7.33 -64.76 10.39
CA GLU A 805 7.00 -64.03 9.16
C GLU A 805 7.31 -62.55 9.36
N THR A 806 8.19 -61.96 8.54
CA THR A 806 8.51 -60.53 8.62
C THR A 806 7.45 -59.65 7.95
N PRO A 807 7.40 -58.33 8.21
CA PRO A 807 6.43 -57.42 7.57
C PRO A 807 6.52 -57.35 6.03
N GLY A 808 7.70 -57.56 5.45
CA GLY A 808 7.97 -57.25 4.05
C GLY A 808 8.05 -55.74 3.82
N ASN A 809 7.89 -55.29 2.57
CA ASN A 809 7.93 -53.86 2.22
C ASN A 809 6.64 -53.30 1.62
N THR A 810 6.52 -51.98 1.70
CA THR A 810 5.41 -51.18 1.16
C THR A 810 5.28 -51.22 -0.37
N THR A 811 6.30 -51.72 -1.08
CA THR A 811 6.31 -51.86 -2.55
C THR A 811 5.82 -53.22 -3.06
N GLY A 812 5.47 -54.15 -2.16
CA GLY A 812 4.78 -55.40 -2.51
C GLY A 812 5.64 -56.67 -2.49
N MET A 813 6.87 -56.63 -1.95
CA MET A 813 7.53 -57.86 -1.51
C MET A 813 6.92 -58.27 -0.16
N GLY A 814 6.25 -59.43 -0.13
CA GLY A 814 5.68 -60.00 1.09
C GLY A 814 6.75 -60.46 2.08
N GLY A 815 6.30 -60.76 3.30
CA GLY A 815 7.14 -61.19 4.41
C GLY A 815 8.02 -62.41 4.09
N THR A 816 9.23 -62.40 4.66
CA THR A 816 10.09 -63.59 4.65
C THR A 816 9.63 -64.52 5.75
N ILE A 817 9.13 -65.71 5.39
CA ILE A 817 8.75 -66.76 6.33
C ILE A 817 9.96 -67.66 6.60
N THR A 818 10.47 -67.62 7.82
CA THR A 818 11.56 -68.48 8.28
C THR A 818 11.05 -69.44 9.36
N THR A 819 11.06 -70.75 9.10
CA THR A 819 10.90 -71.74 10.18
C THR A 819 12.11 -71.65 11.12
N VAL A 820 11.87 -71.59 12.43
CA VAL A 820 12.90 -71.43 13.47
C VAL A 820 12.97 -72.60 14.45
N ALA A 821 11.94 -73.45 14.52
CA ALA A 821 12.01 -74.75 15.20
C ALA A 821 10.97 -75.73 14.64
N ASN A 822 11.32 -77.02 14.65
CA ASN A 822 10.38 -78.14 14.56
C ASN A 822 10.60 -79.02 15.80
N ILE A 823 9.52 -79.31 16.52
CA ILE A 823 9.53 -80.02 17.80
C ILE A 823 8.56 -81.21 17.70
N THR A 824 9.03 -82.41 18.04
CA THR A 824 8.19 -83.60 18.12
C THR A 824 7.38 -83.55 19.41
N VAL A 825 6.10 -83.94 19.37
CA VAL A 825 5.21 -83.96 20.55
C VAL A 825 4.70 -85.39 20.76
N ASN A 826 4.94 -85.99 21.93
CA ASN A 826 4.50 -87.35 22.28
C ASN A 826 3.52 -87.36 23.48
N MET A 827 2.87 -88.50 23.76
CA MET A 827 2.01 -88.76 24.95
C MET A 827 1.99 -90.23 25.41
#